data_AF-A0A3A8NSC9-F1
#
_entry.id   AF-A0A3A8NSC9-F1
#
_cell.length_a   1.000
_cell.length_b   1.000
_cell.length_c   1.000
_cell.angle_alpha   90.00
_cell.angle_beta   90.00
_cell.angle_gamma   90.00
#
_symmetry.space_group_name_H-M   'P 1'
#
loop_
_entity.id
_entity.type
_entity.pdbx_description
1 polymer ?
#
loop_
_entity_poly.entity_id
_entity_poly.type
_entity_poly.pdbx_seq_one_letter_code
_entity_poly.pdbx_strand_id
1 'polypeptide(L)'
;MKRGIPAALLLGASSLLGACSDTTSTAGAAGLSGTYDVVLANQLVFVTSQDRDELRVLDLERSPREFLPAPNPLEPLSIPVIARPDSLTRDVGYDTEGYETTGPYIYARSSGGRSISVVASDRARLNEVTRLSTGQLITAFTAHAPVSAGAPSVLFYALQTRPEAAEQLCGPFGGGVVMRQDLPGPENFDAAALPPALPVFCLRPADTVLSMVTLPVHVGVTESLVLAIRNVTGTSRLVRAVADGGSVEIPYKRPRPVPFSVPDYTDLVDIPARFVTTHPTFFTESGLENDRVQAGRYVYAVLDELTCASADCEGVIALDNGTDWKAPSMEPVLARDASNAPMLTLRPSSGLPTGLTLRPDLQVRQLLADGSVLTPRVPLLGIMPSSSGEITLFRADERRAFNLDRIPVSADPVLKTEEQRAAVAVELRDGNETALADTFQGISVNERGSNQKLCPQNADVTNAAVFLCDGTLPNGTYRFVFQGVLPGLLDLSRDVSVEDPPFLVETSLATSRGVMPGDSLVLANTVGACEQSIKVLRLEDQGDGRTRLFPDLADTDTALALANCATYPSFSVRAGPTAKPYVLYAGLESSDSYLQRLAVGEAYTVSTLLDYYYHPDKFDLGVLPPTAATFAPAPLTLTLTATFGDAERLNPGDRYVVTLQPRFRRFIFKVDADSASSNLAAYRLPGTVVATNVGTGDAASSLAYIAYPSADGLLQIALEQISDNAENLQFVRAFQ
;
A
#
# COMPACT_ATOMS: atom_id res chain seq x y z
N MET A 1 21.03 64.63 28.91
CA MET A 1 19.71 65.22 28.59
C MET A 1 18.64 64.14 28.70
N LYS A 2 17.61 64.41 29.53
CA LYS A 2 16.24 63.82 29.65
C LYS A 2 15.95 62.32 29.36
N ARG A 3 15.48 61.64 30.43
CA ARG A 3 14.31 60.70 30.60
C ARG A 3 14.30 59.40 29.74
N GLY A 4 13.97 58.19 30.21
CA GLY A 4 13.36 57.71 31.45
C GLY A 4 13.44 56.17 31.58
N ILE A 5 13.13 55.72 32.81
CA ILE A 5 13.20 54.38 33.47
C ILE A 5 11.91 53.55 33.16
N PRO A 6 11.59 52.30 33.63
CA PRO A 6 12.31 51.07 34.12
C PRO A 6 11.79 49.72 33.52
N ALA A 7 12.44 48.59 33.86
CA ALA A 7 11.84 47.41 34.55
C ALA A 7 12.93 46.33 34.70
N ALA A 8 13.50 46.05 35.88
CA ALA A 8 12.95 45.21 36.96
C ALA A 8 12.77 43.74 36.51
N LEU A 9 13.16 42.69 37.23
CA LEU A 9 13.75 42.52 38.56
C LEU A 9 14.21 41.03 38.66
N LEU A 10 15.38 40.82 39.26
CA LEU A 10 15.73 39.72 40.19
C LEU A 10 15.27 38.28 39.92
N LEU A 11 16.23 37.47 39.45
CA LEU A 11 16.34 36.04 39.72
C LEU A 11 17.01 35.83 41.09
N GLY A 12 16.35 35.10 41.99
CA GLY A 12 16.89 34.74 43.30
C GLY A 12 16.20 33.49 43.87
N ALA A 13 16.86 32.34 43.67
CA ALA A 13 16.92 31.11 44.45
C ALA A 13 15.78 30.74 45.45
N SER A 14 15.27 29.51 45.38
CA SER A 14 15.72 28.35 46.21
C SER A 14 14.64 27.26 46.43
N SER A 15 15.14 26.08 46.82
CA SER A 15 14.50 24.90 47.43
C SER A 15 13.80 23.83 46.56
N LEU A 16 14.48 22.68 46.47
CA LEU A 16 13.87 21.34 46.54
C LEU A 16 13.00 21.23 47.79
N LEU A 17 11.77 20.75 47.66
CA LEU A 17 11.05 19.82 48.56
C LEU A 17 9.78 19.34 47.83
N GLY A 18 9.44 18.06 48.03
CA GLY A 18 8.60 17.27 47.13
C GLY A 18 7.21 17.83 46.79
N ALA A 19 6.83 17.62 45.54
CA ALA A 19 5.44 17.58 45.10
C ALA A 19 5.18 16.15 44.62
N CYS A 20 4.13 15.56 45.18
CA CYS A 20 3.52 14.32 44.75
C CYS A 20 3.26 14.35 43.24
N SER A 21 3.19 13.15 42.66
CA SER A 21 2.48 12.85 41.42
C SER A 21 1.19 13.68 41.31
N ASP A 22 1.26 14.84 40.66
CA ASP A 22 0.08 15.50 40.13
C ASP A 22 -0.23 14.84 38.80
N THR A 23 -0.95 13.72 38.92
CA THR A 23 -1.94 13.24 37.96
C THR A 23 -2.96 14.36 37.70
N THR A 24 -2.54 15.38 36.97
CA THR A 24 -3.44 16.27 36.23
C THR A 24 -3.56 15.62 34.85
N SER A 25 -4.42 14.61 34.70
CA SER A 25 -5.77 14.85 34.18
C SER A 25 -5.72 15.69 32.89
N THR A 26 -5.04 15.18 31.86
CA THR A 26 -5.49 15.36 30.49
C THR A 26 -6.47 14.24 30.18
N ALA A 27 -7.63 14.28 30.84
CA ALA A 27 -8.82 13.72 30.22
C ALA A 27 -9.05 14.58 28.96
N GLY A 28 -8.62 14.07 27.80
CA GLY A 28 -9.10 14.62 26.52
C GLY A 28 -10.62 14.67 26.53
N ALA A 29 -11.24 15.55 25.75
CA ALA A 29 -12.62 16.02 25.91
C ALA A 29 -13.77 14.95 25.91
N ALA A 30 -13.47 13.65 25.92
CA ALA A 30 -14.43 12.57 26.23
C ALA A 30 -13.89 11.42 27.12
N GLY A 31 -12.76 11.64 27.78
CA GLY A 31 -12.23 10.76 28.83
C GLY A 31 -11.86 9.35 28.37
N LEU A 32 -11.57 9.17 27.09
CA LEU A 32 -10.99 7.95 26.57
C LEU A 32 -9.55 8.28 26.13
N SER A 33 -8.57 7.44 26.48
CA SER A 33 -7.27 7.43 25.81
C SER A 33 -6.66 6.03 25.71
N GLY A 34 -6.06 5.70 24.55
CA GLY A 34 -5.34 4.46 24.24
C GLY A 34 -6.08 3.50 23.28
N THR A 35 -5.32 2.90 22.35
CA THR A 35 -5.68 2.21 21.08
C THR A 35 -7.11 1.70 20.91
N TYR A 36 -7.76 2.23 19.87
CA TYR A 36 -9.14 1.96 19.49
C TYR A 36 -9.21 0.82 18.50
N ASP A 37 -9.98 -0.22 18.83
CA ASP A 37 -10.51 -1.16 17.88
C ASP A 37 -12.05 -0.99 17.76
N VAL A 38 -12.60 -1.31 16.60
CA VAL A 38 -14.03 -1.16 16.30
C VAL A 38 -14.57 -2.38 15.58
N VAL A 39 -15.75 -2.82 16.00
CA VAL A 39 -16.49 -3.90 15.32
C VAL A 39 -17.96 -3.52 15.18
N LEU A 40 -18.58 -4.00 14.11
CA LEU A 40 -20.00 -3.78 13.80
C LEU A 40 -20.78 -5.07 14.04
N ALA A 41 -21.83 -5.00 14.85
CA ALA A 41 -22.74 -6.11 15.09
C ALA A 41 -24.16 -5.56 15.30
N ASN A 42 -25.18 -6.11 14.63
CA ASN A 42 -26.59 -5.72 14.83
C ASN A 42 -26.85 -4.20 14.69
N GLN A 43 -26.21 -3.54 13.72
CA GLN A 43 -26.27 -2.08 13.55
C GLN A 43 -25.81 -1.28 14.80
N LEU A 44 -24.97 -1.89 15.63
CA LEU A 44 -24.26 -1.28 16.74
C LEU A 44 -22.76 -1.31 16.45
N VAL A 45 -22.08 -0.18 16.66
CA VAL A 45 -20.62 -0.09 16.57
C VAL A 45 -20.04 -0.14 17.98
N PHE A 46 -19.32 -1.21 18.28
CA PHE A 46 -18.59 -1.39 19.54
C PHE A 46 -17.19 -0.81 19.40
N VAL A 47 -16.75 -0.07 20.41
CA VAL A 47 -15.48 0.65 20.41
C VAL A 47 -14.74 0.38 21.71
N THR A 48 -13.44 0.05 21.63
CA THR A 48 -12.61 -0.12 22.84
C THR A 48 -12.26 1.20 23.50
N SER A 49 -12.07 1.14 24.82
CA SER A 49 -11.48 2.20 25.63
C SER A 49 -10.39 1.61 26.51
N GLN A 50 -9.13 1.97 26.26
CA GLN A 50 -8.03 1.42 27.07
C GLN A 50 -7.97 1.99 28.47
N ASP A 51 -8.09 3.30 28.63
CA ASP A 51 -7.95 3.94 29.95
C ASP A 51 -9.08 3.66 30.93
N ARG A 52 -10.25 3.24 30.43
CA ARG A 52 -11.44 2.98 31.26
C ARG A 52 -11.82 1.51 31.36
N ASP A 53 -11.06 0.62 30.74
CA ASP A 53 -11.33 -0.83 30.76
C ASP A 53 -12.77 -1.15 30.31
N GLU A 54 -13.28 -0.43 29.30
CA GLU A 54 -14.69 -0.47 28.88
C GLU A 54 -14.85 -0.63 27.36
N LEU A 55 -16.04 -1.09 26.94
CA LEU A 55 -16.54 -0.93 25.58
C LEU A 55 -17.67 0.11 25.55
N ARG A 56 -17.62 1.01 24.57
CA ARG A 56 -18.71 1.92 24.24
C ARG A 56 -19.48 1.42 23.03
N VAL A 57 -20.77 1.73 22.96
CA VAL A 57 -21.67 1.24 21.92
C VAL A 57 -22.38 2.40 21.24
N LEU A 58 -22.09 2.62 19.96
CA LEU A 58 -22.77 3.60 19.11
C LEU A 58 -23.94 2.93 18.39
N ASP A 59 -25.14 3.47 18.57
CA ASP A 59 -26.34 2.97 17.89
C ASP A 59 -26.54 3.68 16.55
N LEU A 60 -26.48 2.91 15.46
CA LEU A 60 -26.59 3.46 14.10
C LEU A 60 -28.03 3.81 13.72
N GLU A 61 -29.02 3.18 14.36
CA GLU A 61 -30.45 3.37 14.06
C GLU A 61 -31.04 4.59 14.79
N ARG A 62 -30.33 5.14 15.78
CA ARG A 62 -30.75 6.30 16.55
C ARG A 62 -30.53 7.61 15.78
N SER A 63 -31.43 8.58 15.95
CA SER A 63 -31.32 9.92 15.34
C SER A 63 -31.54 11.02 16.40
N PRO A 64 -30.53 11.87 16.70
CA PRO A 64 -29.18 11.81 16.16
C PRO A 64 -28.45 10.55 16.62
N ARG A 65 -27.52 10.04 15.79
CA ARG A 65 -26.64 8.96 16.25
C ARG A 65 -25.82 9.45 17.42
N GLU A 66 -25.74 8.64 18.46
CA GLU A 66 -25.04 8.90 19.71
C GLU A 66 -24.73 7.58 20.40
N PHE A 67 -23.72 7.59 21.28
CA PHE A 67 -23.47 6.44 22.14
C PHE A 67 -24.72 6.13 22.96
N LEU A 68 -25.04 4.85 23.12
CA LEU A 68 -26.14 4.44 23.98
C LEU A 68 -25.92 5.00 25.39
N PRO A 69 -26.92 5.58 26.06
CA PRO A 69 -26.76 6.05 27.43
C PRO A 69 -26.73 4.87 28.41
N ALA A 70 -25.98 5.02 29.50
CA ALA A 70 -26.08 4.13 30.64
C ALA A 70 -27.49 4.22 31.27
N PRO A 71 -27.88 3.28 32.15
CA PRO A 71 -29.11 3.40 32.93
C PRO A 71 -29.25 4.72 33.70
N ASN A 72 -28.11 5.38 34.00
CA ASN A 72 -28.07 6.78 34.40
C ASN A 72 -27.87 7.69 33.17
N PRO A 73 -28.82 8.58 32.83
CA PRO A 73 -28.88 9.26 31.52
C PRO A 73 -27.79 10.32 31.28
N LEU A 74 -26.86 10.54 32.22
CA LEU A 74 -25.80 11.54 32.08
C LEU A 74 -24.50 10.98 31.51
N GLU A 75 -24.35 9.66 31.44
CA GLU A 75 -23.12 9.01 30.97
C GLU A 75 -23.42 8.01 29.85
N PRO A 76 -22.53 7.85 28.85
CA PRO A 76 -22.67 6.79 27.86
C PRO A 76 -22.55 5.42 28.53
N LEU A 77 -23.18 4.42 27.93
CA LEU A 77 -23.10 3.02 28.31
C LEU A 77 -21.65 2.59 28.22
N SER A 78 -21.10 2.28 29.38
CA SER A 78 -19.82 1.64 29.57
C SER A 78 -20.08 0.18 29.89
N ILE A 79 -19.68 -0.72 29.00
CA ILE A 79 -19.65 -2.16 29.29
C ILE A 79 -18.27 -2.46 29.89
N PRO A 80 -18.15 -2.74 31.19
CA PRO A 80 -16.87 -3.08 31.77
C PRO A 80 -16.34 -4.37 31.14
N VAL A 81 -15.06 -4.38 30.78
CA VAL A 81 -14.36 -5.53 30.22
C VAL A 81 -13.01 -5.72 30.92
N ILE A 82 -12.14 -6.56 30.36
CA ILE A 82 -10.75 -6.70 30.79
C ILE A 82 -10.02 -5.35 30.75
N ALA A 83 -8.93 -5.26 31.51
CA ALA A 83 -8.13 -4.06 31.53
C ALA A 83 -7.46 -3.79 30.18
N ARG A 84 -7.51 -2.53 29.73
CA ARG A 84 -6.91 -1.99 28.51
C ARG A 84 -7.24 -2.80 27.25
N PRO A 85 -8.52 -2.97 26.89
CA PRO A 85 -8.90 -3.69 25.68
C PRO A 85 -8.35 -2.97 24.44
N ASP A 86 -7.69 -3.70 23.55
CA ASP A 86 -7.03 -3.13 22.38
C ASP A 86 -7.37 -3.82 21.06
N SER A 87 -8.13 -4.92 21.14
CA SER A 87 -8.58 -5.64 19.96
C SER A 87 -9.94 -6.28 20.22
N LEU A 88 -10.78 -6.24 19.19
CA LEU A 88 -12.13 -6.78 19.15
C LEU A 88 -12.27 -7.80 18.02
N THR A 89 -13.05 -8.83 18.29
CA THR A 89 -13.69 -9.62 17.23
C THR A 89 -15.15 -9.83 17.59
N ARG A 90 -15.93 -10.33 16.64
CA ARG A 90 -17.34 -10.64 16.83
C ARG A 90 -17.65 -12.02 16.27
N ASP A 91 -18.81 -12.52 16.64
CA ASP A 91 -19.40 -13.65 15.95
C ASP A 91 -19.83 -13.24 14.53
N VAL A 92 -19.24 -13.90 13.53
CA VAL A 92 -19.63 -13.78 12.12
C VAL A 92 -20.31 -15.07 11.68
N GLY A 93 -21.59 -14.99 11.32
CA GLY A 93 -22.36 -16.07 10.74
C GLY A 93 -22.61 -15.85 9.27
N TYR A 94 -23.13 -16.89 8.61
CA TYR A 94 -23.57 -16.82 7.24
C TYR A 94 -24.91 -17.56 7.11
N ASP A 95 -25.89 -16.96 6.44
CA ASP A 95 -27.15 -17.64 6.16
C ASP A 95 -27.01 -18.64 4.99
N THR A 96 -28.10 -19.32 4.60
CA THR A 96 -28.08 -20.28 3.48
C THR A 96 -27.71 -19.65 2.14
N GLU A 97 -27.78 -18.32 2.04
CA GLU A 97 -27.40 -17.51 0.88
C GLU A 97 -25.99 -16.89 1.06
N GLY A 98 -25.28 -17.24 2.12
CA GLY A 98 -23.94 -16.73 2.42
C GLY A 98 -23.90 -15.24 2.73
N TYR A 99 -25.04 -14.59 3.00
CA TYR A 99 -25.03 -13.26 3.56
C TYR A 99 -24.57 -13.31 5.00
N GLU A 100 -23.84 -12.30 5.40
CA GLU A 100 -23.34 -12.18 6.75
C GLU A 100 -24.50 -12.04 7.75
N THR A 101 -24.51 -12.90 8.77
CA THR A 101 -25.40 -12.78 9.91
C THR A 101 -24.57 -12.44 11.14
N THR A 102 -25.12 -11.59 12.01
CA THR A 102 -24.44 -11.24 13.27
C THR A 102 -24.76 -12.30 14.33
N GLY A 103 -23.75 -12.77 15.05
CA GLY A 103 -23.97 -13.66 16.19
C GLY A 103 -24.10 -12.93 17.54
N PRO A 104 -24.35 -13.68 18.61
CA PRO A 104 -24.72 -13.14 19.91
C PRO A 104 -23.58 -12.49 20.71
N TYR A 105 -22.31 -12.64 20.30
CA TYR A 105 -21.18 -12.16 21.08
C TYR A 105 -20.20 -11.24 20.34
N ILE A 106 -19.66 -10.31 21.13
CA ILE A 106 -18.44 -9.54 20.89
C ILE A 106 -17.38 -10.03 21.88
N TYR A 107 -16.14 -10.04 21.45
CA TYR A 107 -15.01 -10.48 22.26
C TYR A 107 -13.98 -9.37 22.33
N ALA A 108 -13.47 -9.11 23.54
CA ALA A 108 -12.40 -8.14 23.75
C ALA A 108 -11.17 -8.83 24.34
N ARG A 109 -9.99 -8.54 23.78
CA ARG A 109 -8.69 -8.90 24.35
C ARG A 109 -7.84 -7.65 24.57
N SER A 110 -6.81 -7.79 25.39
CA SER A 110 -5.72 -6.81 25.54
C SER A 110 -4.42 -7.42 25.04
N SER A 111 -3.54 -6.62 24.43
CA SER A 111 -2.17 -7.04 24.11
C SER A 111 -1.42 -7.39 25.38
N GLY A 112 -0.70 -8.51 25.37
CA GLY A 112 -0.09 -9.05 26.59
C GLY A 112 -1.08 -9.79 27.51
N GLY A 113 -2.38 -9.76 27.20
CA GLY A 113 -3.46 -10.29 28.02
C GLY A 113 -3.53 -11.82 28.02
N ARG A 114 -4.09 -12.36 29.10
CA ARG A 114 -4.35 -13.81 29.28
C ARG A 114 -5.83 -14.16 29.40
N SER A 115 -6.68 -13.16 29.19
CA SER A 115 -8.13 -13.28 29.34
C SER A 115 -8.84 -12.63 28.17
N ILE A 116 -10.02 -13.15 27.84
CA ILE A 116 -10.94 -12.61 26.83
C ILE A 116 -12.25 -12.27 27.54
N SER A 117 -12.75 -11.04 27.37
CA SER A 117 -14.11 -10.69 27.80
C SER A 117 -15.09 -11.11 26.72
N VAL A 118 -16.16 -11.80 27.10
CA VAL A 118 -17.26 -12.18 26.21
C VAL A 118 -18.44 -11.28 26.53
N VAL A 119 -18.85 -10.46 25.57
CA VAL A 119 -19.87 -9.42 25.72
C VAL A 119 -21.06 -9.78 24.83
N ALA A 120 -22.27 -9.73 25.37
CA ALA A 120 -23.47 -9.94 24.56
C ALA A 120 -23.68 -8.76 23.59
N SER A 121 -24.02 -9.09 22.34
CA SER A 121 -24.14 -8.14 21.22
C SER A 121 -25.58 -7.66 20.97
N ASP A 122 -26.57 -8.21 21.67
CA ASP A 122 -27.98 -7.82 21.53
C ASP A 122 -28.23 -6.48 22.25
N ARG A 123 -28.95 -5.57 21.60
CA ARG A 123 -29.37 -4.28 22.17
C ARG A 123 -30.14 -4.44 23.48
N ALA A 124 -30.89 -5.53 23.67
CA ALA A 124 -31.59 -5.82 24.92
C ALA A 124 -30.66 -6.26 26.06
N ARG A 125 -29.45 -6.71 25.73
CA ARG A 125 -28.48 -7.26 26.68
C ARG A 125 -27.05 -6.90 26.25
N LEU A 126 -26.60 -5.73 26.69
CA LEU A 126 -25.25 -5.22 26.44
C LEU A 126 -24.42 -5.29 27.72
N ASN A 127 -23.94 -6.48 28.07
CA ASN A 127 -23.10 -6.72 29.24
C ASN A 127 -22.02 -7.79 29.01
N GLU A 128 -20.96 -7.76 29.82
CA GLU A 128 -19.99 -8.86 29.89
C GLU A 128 -20.70 -10.09 30.48
N VAL A 129 -20.82 -11.16 29.69
CA VAL A 129 -21.45 -12.42 30.07
C VAL A 129 -20.47 -13.31 30.82
N THR A 130 -19.20 -13.31 30.40
CA THR A 130 -18.13 -14.04 31.09
C THR A 130 -16.76 -13.47 30.75
N ARG A 131 -15.76 -13.91 31.52
CA ARG A 131 -14.35 -13.69 31.25
C ARG A 131 -13.63 -15.03 31.15
N LEU A 132 -13.15 -15.35 29.96
CA LEU A 132 -12.41 -16.58 29.70
C LEU A 132 -10.95 -16.37 30.09
N SER A 133 -10.47 -17.06 31.13
CA SER A 133 -9.05 -17.07 31.48
C SER A 133 -8.35 -18.24 30.80
N THR A 134 -7.37 -17.93 29.96
CA THR A 134 -6.63 -18.95 29.18
C THR A 134 -5.35 -19.41 29.86
N GLY A 135 -4.92 -18.71 30.92
CA GLY A 135 -3.67 -18.96 31.67
C GLY A 135 -2.39 -18.59 30.91
N GLN A 136 -2.45 -18.42 29.58
CA GLN A 136 -1.34 -18.16 28.69
C GLN A 136 -1.56 -16.85 27.91
N LEU A 137 -0.50 -16.33 27.26
CA LEU A 137 -0.59 -15.11 26.47
C LEU A 137 -1.40 -15.33 25.20
N ILE A 138 -2.40 -14.49 24.95
CA ILE A 138 -3.27 -14.55 23.76
C ILE A 138 -2.70 -13.62 22.68
N THR A 139 -2.53 -14.13 21.46
CA THR A 139 -1.86 -13.39 20.37
C THR A 139 -2.83 -12.95 19.28
N ALA A 140 -3.85 -13.76 18.98
CA ALA A 140 -4.89 -13.47 18.00
C ALA A 140 -6.15 -14.29 18.30
N PHE A 141 -7.29 -13.87 17.77
CA PHE A 141 -8.59 -14.49 18.04
C PHE A 141 -9.59 -14.10 16.94
N THR A 142 -10.56 -14.98 16.68
CA THR A 142 -11.67 -14.80 15.73
C THR A 142 -12.83 -15.68 16.19
N ALA A 143 -14.05 -15.39 15.77
CA ALA A 143 -15.19 -16.22 16.12
C ALA A 143 -16.17 -16.34 14.96
N HIS A 144 -16.96 -17.42 14.97
CA HIS A 144 -18.12 -17.54 14.11
C HIS A 144 -19.40 -17.71 14.93
N ALA A 145 -20.50 -17.21 14.37
CA ALA A 145 -21.82 -17.34 14.97
C ALA A 145 -22.31 -18.81 14.94
N PRO A 146 -23.38 -19.13 15.69
CA PRO A 146 -24.03 -20.43 15.61
C PRO A 146 -24.43 -20.80 14.19
N VAL A 147 -24.05 -22.02 13.75
CA VAL A 147 -24.37 -22.54 12.41
C VAL A 147 -25.85 -22.89 12.21
N SER A 148 -26.59 -23.02 13.31
CA SER A 148 -28.02 -23.30 13.34
C SER A 148 -28.60 -22.91 14.70
N ALA A 149 -29.94 -22.82 14.78
CA ALA A 149 -30.62 -22.53 16.04
C ALA A 149 -30.27 -23.59 17.10
N GLY A 150 -29.77 -23.15 18.25
CA GLY A 150 -29.35 -24.01 19.35
C GLY A 150 -27.90 -24.52 19.27
N ALA A 151 -27.18 -24.28 18.16
CA ALA A 151 -25.74 -24.51 18.11
C ALA A 151 -24.99 -23.46 18.96
N PRO A 152 -23.79 -23.77 19.48
CA PRO A 152 -22.97 -22.79 20.16
C PRO A 152 -22.31 -21.81 19.18
N SER A 153 -21.94 -20.63 19.69
CA SER A 153 -20.95 -19.77 19.03
C SER A 153 -19.57 -20.37 19.28
N VAL A 154 -18.64 -20.22 18.36
CA VAL A 154 -17.30 -20.82 18.49
C VAL A 154 -16.25 -19.74 18.41
N LEU A 155 -15.48 -19.61 19.50
CA LEU A 155 -14.35 -18.71 19.61
C LEU A 155 -13.04 -19.48 19.36
N PHE A 156 -12.25 -19.00 18.41
CA PHE A 156 -10.88 -19.43 18.20
C PHE A 156 -9.91 -18.41 18.75
N TYR A 157 -8.87 -18.87 19.46
CA TYR A 157 -7.82 -18.00 19.97
C TYR A 157 -6.46 -18.69 19.95
N ALA A 158 -5.43 -17.95 19.58
CA ALA A 158 -4.05 -18.40 19.57
C ALA A 158 -3.35 -18.04 20.88
N LEU A 159 -2.62 -19.00 21.42
CA LEU A 159 -1.78 -18.87 22.59
C LEU A 159 -0.30 -18.91 22.19
N GLN A 160 0.50 -17.98 22.73
CA GLN A 160 1.95 -17.95 22.52
C GLN A 160 2.62 -19.23 23.05
N THR A 161 2.10 -19.72 24.16
CA THR A 161 2.59 -20.88 24.90
C THR A 161 1.46 -21.87 25.07
N ARG A 162 1.73 -23.14 24.79
CA ARG A 162 0.73 -24.20 24.91
C ARG A 162 0.34 -24.47 26.37
N PRO A 163 -0.95 -24.73 26.67
CA PRO A 163 -1.38 -25.28 27.95
C PRO A 163 -1.11 -26.79 28.00
N GLU A 164 -1.01 -27.36 29.21
CA GLU A 164 -0.76 -28.81 29.42
C GLU A 164 -1.79 -29.69 28.71
N ALA A 165 -3.05 -29.27 28.66
CA ALA A 165 -4.12 -29.98 27.96
C ALA A 165 -3.88 -30.18 26.45
N ALA A 166 -3.02 -29.35 25.82
CA ALA A 166 -2.71 -29.44 24.40
C ALA A 166 -1.54 -30.37 24.06
N GLU A 167 -0.83 -30.91 25.05
CA GLU A 167 0.37 -31.74 24.83
C GLU A 167 0.07 -33.05 24.09
N GLN A 168 -1.13 -33.61 24.26
CA GLN A 168 -1.55 -34.84 23.60
C GLN A 168 -1.65 -34.69 22.06
N LEU A 169 -2.04 -33.51 21.57
CA LEU A 169 -2.18 -33.23 20.14
C LEU A 169 -0.87 -32.71 19.53
N CYS A 170 -0.20 -31.78 20.22
CA CYS A 170 0.94 -31.06 19.67
C CYS A 170 2.31 -31.70 19.92
N GLY A 171 2.37 -32.80 20.69
CA GLY A 171 3.60 -33.49 21.03
C GLY A 171 4.53 -32.70 21.98
N PRO A 172 5.72 -33.25 22.33
CA PRO A 172 6.53 -32.72 23.43
C PRO A 172 7.37 -31.48 23.09
N PHE A 173 7.58 -31.13 21.81
CA PHE A 173 8.46 -30.02 21.42
C PHE A 173 7.70 -28.70 21.22
N GLY A 174 8.19 -27.64 21.87
CA GLY A 174 7.44 -26.43 22.21
C GLY A 174 7.14 -25.47 21.07
N GLY A 175 5.86 -25.08 20.98
CA GLY A 175 5.32 -23.98 20.18
C GLY A 175 4.00 -23.51 20.82
N GLY A 176 3.42 -22.44 20.27
CA GLY A 176 2.07 -22.01 20.64
C GLY A 176 0.98 -22.92 20.06
N VAL A 177 -0.28 -22.60 20.32
CA VAL A 177 -1.43 -23.42 19.89
C VAL A 177 -2.65 -22.54 19.61
N VAL A 178 -3.46 -22.91 18.61
CA VAL A 178 -4.79 -22.35 18.42
C VAL A 178 -5.79 -23.26 19.14
N MET A 179 -6.60 -22.65 19.99
CA MET A 179 -7.64 -23.30 20.78
C MET A 179 -9.02 -22.93 20.22
N ARG A 180 -9.99 -23.82 20.42
CA ARG A 180 -11.41 -23.68 20.11
C ARG A 180 -12.20 -23.73 21.40
N GLN A 181 -13.07 -22.74 21.63
CA GLN A 181 -13.97 -22.67 22.77
C GLN A 181 -15.41 -22.52 22.29
N ASP A 182 -16.23 -23.49 22.62
CA ASP A 182 -17.66 -23.44 22.33
C ASP A 182 -18.37 -22.65 23.44
N LEU A 183 -19.24 -21.72 23.03
CA LEU A 183 -19.97 -20.79 23.89
C LEU A 183 -21.47 -20.93 23.64
N PRO A 184 -22.26 -21.36 24.64
CA PRO A 184 -23.72 -21.40 24.55
C PRO A 184 -24.30 -20.00 24.28
N GLY A 185 -25.57 -19.93 23.83
CA GLY A 185 -26.26 -18.64 23.68
C GLY A 185 -26.42 -17.88 24.99
N PRO A 186 -26.54 -16.53 24.96
CA PRO A 186 -26.42 -15.67 26.13
C PRO A 186 -27.52 -15.95 27.17
N GLU A 187 -28.75 -16.22 26.75
CA GLU A 187 -29.89 -16.55 27.63
C GLU A 187 -29.64 -17.74 28.56
N ASN A 188 -28.86 -18.73 28.11
CA ASN A 188 -28.59 -19.96 28.85
C ASN A 188 -27.13 -20.08 29.28
N PHE A 189 -26.42 -18.95 29.37
CA PHE A 189 -25.00 -18.98 29.67
C PHE A 189 -24.73 -19.32 31.14
N ASP A 190 -24.03 -20.43 31.37
CA ASP A 190 -23.47 -20.80 32.67
C ASP A 190 -21.95 -21.00 32.54
N ALA A 191 -21.18 -20.11 33.17
CA ALA A 191 -19.72 -20.15 33.14
C ALA A 191 -19.14 -21.44 33.73
N ALA A 192 -19.84 -22.08 34.69
CA ALA A 192 -19.39 -23.32 35.31
C ALA A 192 -19.63 -24.54 34.41
N ALA A 193 -20.55 -24.45 33.45
CA ALA A 193 -20.92 -25.51 32.53
C ALA A 193 -20.22 -25.41 31.17
N LEU A 194 -19.28 -24.48 31.01
CA LEU A 194 -18.54 -24.31 29.75
C LEU A 194 -17.75 -25.57 29.40
N PRO A 195 -17.85 -26.06 28.14
CA PRO A 195 -17.01 -27.16 27.70
C PRO A 195 -15.53 -26.73 27.72
N PRO A 196 -14.60 -27.66 28.00
CA PRO A 196 -13.18 -27.34 27.96
C PRO A 196 -12.74 -26.95 26.55
N ALA A 197 -11.85 -25.96 26.46
CA ALA A 197 -11.26 -25.56 25.18
C ALA A 197 -10.44 -26.70 24.55
N LEU A 198 -10.57 -26.88 23.24
CA LEU A 198 -9.91 -27.95 22.48
C LEU A 198 -8.79 -27.37 21.59
N PRO A 199 -7.61 -28.00 21.52
CA PRO A 199 -6.57 -27.59 20.57
C PRO A 199 -6.96 -27.97 19.14
N VAL A 200 -6.82 -27.05 18.19
CA VAL A 200 -7.15 -27.27 16.75
C VAL A 200 -5.95 -27.16 15.82
N PHE A 201 -4.94 -26.36 16.19
CA PHE A 201 -3.74 -26.19 15.35
C PHE A 201 -2.50 -25.91 16.20
N CYS A 202 -1.42 -26.64 15.93
CA CYS A 202 -0.16 -26.52 16.66
C CYS A 202 0.81 -25.62 15.89
N LEU A 203 1.36 -24.60 16.54
CA LEU A 203 2.35 -23.71 15.94
C LEU A 203 3.75 -24.34 15.97
N ARG A 204 4.62 -23.97 15.02
CA ARG A 204 6.05 -24.37 15.10
C ARG A 204 6.73 -23.62 16.26
N PRO A 205 7.88 -24.10 16.76
CA PRO A 205 8.64 -23.35 17.76
C PRO A 205 8.91 -21.91 17.30
N ALA A 206 8.65 -20.98 18.22
CA ALA A 206 8.83 -19.54 18.02
C ALA A 206 7.90 -18.87 16.97
N ASP A 207 6.87 -19.57 16.52
CA ASP A 207 5.76 -18.97 15.77
C ASP A 207 4.80 -18.22 16.68
N THR A 208 4.23 -17.13 16.15
CA THR A 208 3.20 -16.31 16.78
C THR A 208 2.12 -16.02 15.75
N VAL A 209 0.86 -16.24 16.09
CA VAL A 209 -0.26 -15.85 15.21
C VAL A 209 -0.52 -14.37 15.39
N LEU A 210 -0.40 -13.60 14.31
CA LEU A 210 -0.65 -12.16 14.27
C LEU A 210 -2.13 -11.85 14.03
N SER A 211 -2.78 -12.62 13.16
CA SER A 211 -4.18 -12.47 12.79
C SER A 211 -4.75 -13.79 12.34
N MET A 212 -6.05 -13.96 12.53
CA MET A 212 -6.78 -15.13 12.06
C MET A 212 -8.19 -14.74 11.62
N VAL A 213 -8.74 -15.48 10.66
CA VAL A 213 -10.12 -15.30 10.21
C VAL A 213 -10.76 -16.67 10.00
N THR A 214 -12.02 -16.81 10.42
CA THR A 214 -12.86 -17.98 10.11
C THR A 214 -13.38 -17.89 8.69
N LEU A 215 -13.24 -18.97 7.92
CA LEU A 215 -13.97 -19.13 6.67
C LEU A 215 -15.45 -19.43 6.97
N PRO A 216 -16.37 -19.14 6.03
CA PRO A 216 -17.80 -19.43 6.22
C PRO A 216 -18.05 -20.89 6.60
N VAL A 217 -18.80 -21.10 7.68
CA VAL A 217 -19.12 -22.42 8.23
C VAL A 217 -20.63 -22.65 8.24
N HIS A 218 -21.05 -23.85 7.87
CA HIS A 218 -22.46 -24.23 7.76
C HIS A 218 -22.67 -25.65 8.26
N VAL A 219 -23.93 -26.04 8.46
CA VAL A 219 -24.28 -27.40 8.88
C VAL A 219 -23.67 -28.44 7.93
N GLY A 220 -22.82 -29.31 8.48
CA GLY A 220 -22.14 -30.38 7.74
C GLY A 220 -20.86 -29.97 7.00
N VAL A 221 -20.37 -28.75 7.19
CA VAL A 221 -19.08 -28.28 6.65
C VAL A 221 -18.06 -28.20 7.78
N THR A 222 -16.85 -28.72 7.55
CA THR A 222 -15.76 -28.65 8.54
C THR A 222 -15.27 -27.20 8.70
N GLU A 223 -15.17 -26.76 9.95
CA GLU A 223 -14.64 -25.45 10.33
C GLU A 223 -13.20 -25.25 9.81
N SER A 224 -12.94 -24.10 9.21
CA SER A 224 -11.62 -23.75 8.64
C SER A 224 -11.23 -22.32 8.99
N LEU A 225 -9.93 -22.13 9.21
CA LEU A 225 -9.30 -20.88 9.62
C LEU A 225 -8.19 -20.53 8.63
N VAL A 226 -8.00 -19.25 8.35
CA VAL A 226 -6.76 -18.74 7.74
C VAL A 226 -5.98 -17.97 8.79
N LEU A 227 -4.70 -18.33 8.96
CA LEU A 227 -3.80 -17.83 9.99
C LEU A 227 -2.65 -17.08 9.34
N ALA A 228 -2.41 -15.85 9.80
CA ALA A 228 -1.20 -15.08 9.52
C ALA A 228 -0.21 -15.29 10.66
N ILE A 229 0.91 -15.95 10.38
CA ILE A 229 1.88 -16.40 11.39
C ILE A 229 3.23 -15.73 11.13
N ARG A 230 3.86 -15.22 12.19
CA ARG A 230 5.24 -14.71 12.17
C ARG A 230 6.13 -15.53 13.10
N ASN A 231 7.32 -15.88 12.64
CA ASN A 231 8.37 -16.47 13.45
C ASN A 231 9.28 -15.38 14.04
N VAL A 232 9.88 -15.62 15.22
CA VAL A 232 10.85 -14.70 15.84
C VAL A 232 12.06 -14.39 14.96
N THR A 233 12.41 -15.26 14.01
CA THR A 233 13.49 -15.03 13.04
C THR A 233 13.11 -14.05 11.93
N GLY A 234 11.87 -13.55 11.93
CA GLY A 234 11.37 -12.60 10.94
C GLY A 234 10.79 -13.24 9.69
N THR A 235 10.59 -14.56 9.64
CA THR A 235 9.85 -15.20 8.54
C THR A 235 8.35 -15.22 8.85
N SER A 236 7.50 -14.80 7.93
CA SER A 236 6.04 -14.90 8.06
C SER A 236 5.45 -15.86 7.03
N ARG A 237 4.31 -16.47 7.35
CA ARG A 237 3.61 -17.45 6.51
C ARG A 237 2.10 -17.39 6.70
N LEU A 238 1.39 -17.76 5.64
CA LEU A 238 -0.07 -17.94 5.65
C LEU A 238 -0.39 -19.44 5.70
N VAL A 239 -1.23 -19.83 6.66
CA VAL A 239 -1.64 -21.23 6.84
C VAL A 239 -3.15 -21.31 6.87
N ARG A 240 -3.74 -22.19 6.06
CA ARG A 240 -5.11 -22.63 6.28
C ARG A 240 -5.10 -23.81 7.25
N ALA A 241 -5.74 -23.67 8.40
CA ALA A 241 -5.96 -24.75 9.36
C ALA A 241 -7.41 -25.20 9.32
N VAL A 242 -7.65 -26.50 9.43
CA VAL A 242 -8.96 -27.12 9.49
C VAL A 242 -9.15 -27.66 10.90
N ALA A 243 -10.33 -27.49 11.50
CA ALA A 243 -10.58 -27.88 12.89
C ALA A 243 -10.34 -29.37 13.17
N ASP A 244 -10.43 -30.23 12.14
CA ASP A 244 -10.12 -31.67 12.21
C ASP A 244 -8.59 -31.97 12.24
N GLY A 245 -7.74 -30.96 12.41
CA GLY A 245 -6.28 -31.10 12.55
C GLY A 245 -5.49 -31.06 11.23
N GLY A 246 -6.18 -30.95 10.09
CA GLY A 246 -5.53 -30.73 8.80
C GLY A 246 -4.98 -29.30 8.69
N SER A 247 -3.84 -29.12 8.02
CA SER A 247 -3.37 -27.78 7.68
C SER A 247 -2.63 -27.76 6.35
N VAL A 248 -2.75 -26.65 5.63
CA VAL A 248 -2.06 -26.39 4.37
C VAL A 248 -1.39 -25.03 4.46
N GLU A 249 -0.08 -25.01 4.25
CA GLU A 249 0.66 -23.77 4.04
C GLU A 249 0.33 -23.23 2.65
N ILE A 250 -0.10 -21.97 2.58
CA ILE A 250 -0.60 -21.39 1.33
C ILE A 250 0.60 -21.00 0.47
N PRO A 251 0.88 -21.71 -0.64
CA PRO A 251 2.08 -21.49 -1.43
C PRO A 251 1.84 -20.30 -2.35
N TYR A 252 1.99 -19.09 -1.81
CA TYR A 252 2.17 -17.92 -2.64
C TYR A 252 3.51 -17.29 -2.28
N LYS A 253 4.35 -17.19 -3.30
CA LYS A 253 5.72 -16.72 -3.16
C LYS A 253 5.98 -15.55 -4.11
N ARG A 254 6.79 -14.59 -3.67
CA ARG A 254 7.22 -13.42 -4.47
C ARG A 254 8.67 -13.55 -4.90
N PRO A 255 9.04 -13.11 -6.11
CA PRO A 255 10.44 -12.99 -6.47
C PRO A 255 11.14 -12.06 -5.48
N ARG A 256 12.27 -12.50 -4.92
CA ARG A 256 13.14 -11.63 -4.12
C ARG A 256 13.62 -10.51 -5.05
N PRO A 257 13.48 -9.24 -4.67
CA PRO A 257 14.09 -8.17 -5.44
C PRO A 257 15.60 -8.35 -5.38
N VAL A 258 16.20 -8.71 -6.51
CA VAL A 258 17.65 -8.58 -6.69
C VAL A 258 17.86 -7.21 -7.31
N PRO A 259 18.69 -6.33 -6.71
CA PRO A 259 19.04 -5.10 -7.37
C PRO A 259 19.80 -5.47 -8.65
N PHE A 260 19.29 -5.05 -9.81
CA PHE A 260 19.92 -5.15 -11.13
C PHE A 260 19.69 -6.42 -11.99
N SER A 261 18.76 -7.31 -11.66
CA SER A 261 18.30 -8.35 -12.60
C SER A 261 16.79 -8.47 -12.63
N VAL A 262 16.22 -8.80 -13.79
CA VAL A 262 14.80 -9.20 -13.89
C VAL A 262 14.61 -10.40 -12.95
N PRO A 263 13.80 -10.28 -11.88
CA PRO A 263 13.61 -11.40 -10.96
C PRO A 263 12.98 -12.57 -11.71
N ASP A 264 13.63 -13.74 -11.67
CA ASP A 264 13.07 -14.95 -12.24
C ASP A 264 12.16 -15.65 -11.19
N TYR A 265 11.22 -16.46 -11.66
CA TYR A 265 10.29 -17.25 -10.84
C TYR A 265 10.98 -18.29 -9.94
N THR A 266 12.31 -18.34 -9.90
CA THR A 266 13.09 -19.24 -9.04
C THR A 266 13.57 -18.58 -7.74
N ASP A 267 13.53 -17.24 -7.63
CA ASP A 267 13.94 -16.47 -6.44
C ASP A 267 12.79 -16.22 -5.44
N LEU A 268 11.88 -17.16 -5.31
CA LEU A 268 10.59 -16.99 -4.66
C LEU A 268 10.63 -17.11 -3.12
N VAL A 269 10.19 -16.08 -2.38
CA VAL A 269 10.05 -16.01 -0.90
C VAL A 269 8.58 -16.07 -0.49
N ASP A 270 8.27 -16.76 0.61
CA ASP A 270 6.92 -16.82 1.18
C ASP A 270 6.38 -15.43 1.50
N ILE A 271 5.08 -15.21 1.28
CA ILE A 271 4.47 -13.93 1.57
C ILE A 271 4.28 -13.73 3.05
N PRO A 272 4.82 -12.64 3.60
CA PRO A 272 4.53 -12.28 4.95
C PRO A 272 3.21 -11.51 5.02
N ALA A 273 2.33 -11.89 5.94
CA ALA A 273 1.09 -11.18 6.21
C ALA A 273 0.93 -10.99 7.72
N ARG A 274 0.34 -9.86 8.12
CA ARG A 274 0.08 -9.55 9.54
C ARG A 274 -1.39 -9.41 9.87
N PHE A 275 -2.25 -9.23 8.87
CA PHE A 275 -3.68 -9.15 9.04
C PHE A 275 -4.40 -9.90 7.92
N VAL A 276 -5.47 -10.60 8.25
CA VAL A 276 -6.30 -11.35 7.29
C VAL A 276 -7.78 -11.06 7.54
N THR A 277 -8.53 -10.92 6.46
CA THR A 277 -9.98 -10.72 6.49
C THR A 277 -10.63 -11.39 5.29
N THR A 278 -11.94 -11.55 5.31
CA THR A 278 -12.73 -12.20 4.26
C THR A 278 -13.99 -11.40 3.96
N HIS A 279 -14.74 -11.79 2.94
CA HIS A 279 -15.95 -11.10 2.51
C HIS A 279 -17.21 -11.99 2.62
N PRO A 280 -18.39 -11.38 2.83
CA PRO A 280 -19.67 -12.05 2.65
C PRO A 280 -19.99 -12.26 1.17
N THR A 281 -21.08 -12.97 0.88
CA THR A 281 -21.59 -13.10 -0.49
C THR A 281 -21.86 -11.71 -1.09
N PHE A 282 -21.51 -11.54 -2.37
CA PHE A 282 -21.84 -10.35 -3.13
C PHE A 282 -22.18 -10.71 -4.59
N PHE A 283 -22.92 -9.82 -5.26
CA PHE A 283 -23.17 -9.91 -6.70
C PHE A 283 -22.25 -8.94 -7.42
N THR A 284 -21.60 -9.40 -8.48
CA THR A 284 -20.88 -8.49 -9.38
C THR A 284 -21.84 -7.50 -10.06
N GLU A 285 -21.31 -6.53 -10.81
CA GLU A 285 -22.11 -5.45 -11.41
C GLU A 285 -23.25 -5.92 -12.33
N SER A 286 -23.21 -7.14 -12.88
CA SER A 286 -24.33 -7.69 -13.65
C SER A 286 -25.60 -7.86 -12.82
N GLY A 287 -25.46 -7.99 -11.50
CA GLY A 287 -26.56 -8.25 -10.57
C GLY A 287 -27.25 -9.61 -10.78
N LEU A 288 -26.68 -10.50 -11.61
CA LEU A 288 -27.25 -11.79 -11.94
C LEU A 288 -26.80 -12.86 -10.94
N GLU A 289 -27.70 -13.79 -10.59
CA GLU A 289 -27.42 -14.91 -9.68
C GLU A 289 -26.25 -15.78 -10.15
N ASN A 290 -26.05 -15.90 -11.46
CA ASN A 290 -24.96 -16.68 -12.04
C ASN A 290 -23.58 -16.06 -11.79
N ASP A 291 -23.51 -14.76 -11.51
CA ASP A 291 -22.27 -14.04 -11.23
C ASP A 291 -22.08 -13.77 -9.74
N ARG A 292 -22.83 -14.50 -8.90
CA ARG A 292 -22.72 -14.45 -7.45
C ARG A 292 -21.37 -15.00 -7.00
N VAL A 293 -20.66 -14.20 -6.22
CA VAL A 293 -19.42 -14.61 -5.56
C VAL A 293 -19.76 -15.02 -4.14
N GLN A 294 -19.51 -16.28 -3.84
CA GLN A 294 -19.83 -16.87 -2.54
C GLN A 294 -18.90 -16.33 -1.45
N ALA A 295 -19.44 -16.17 -0.24
CA ALA A 295 -18.66 -15.76 0.93
C ALA A 295 -17.39 -16.60 1.10
N GLY A 296 -16.31 -16.01 1.60
CA GLY A 296 -15.09 -16.77 1.90
C GLY A 296 -14.23 -17.15 0.69
N ARG A 297 -14.72 -16.94 -0.54
CA ARG A 297 -13.95 -17.26 -1.75
C ARG A 297 -12.61 -16.54 -1.78
N TYR A 298 -12.59 -15.25 -1.47
CA TYR A 298 -11.35 -14.48 -1.40
C TYR A 298 -10.97 -14.16 0.04
N VAL A 299 -9.76 -14.49 0.44
CA VAL A 299 -9.17 -14.04 1.71
C VAL A 299 -8.17 -12.93 1.42
N TYR A 300 -8.44 -11.75 1.95
CA TYR A 300 -7.58 -10.59 1.82
C TYR A 300 -6.56 -10.56 2.94
N ALA A 301 -5.29 -10.39 2.58
CA ALA A 301 -4.18 -10.35 3.51
C ALA A 301 -3.44 -9.01 3.38
N VAL A 302 -3.29 -8.30 4.51
CA VAL A 302 -2.36 -7.17 4.63
C VAL A 302 -0.98 -7.74 4.84
N LEU A 303 -0.08 -7.35 3.94
CA LEU A 303 1.31 -7.79 3.95
C LEU A 303 2.04 -7.28 5.19
N ASP A 304 3.03 -8.05 5.63
CA ASP A 304 3.81 -7.77 6.82
C ASP A 304 5.16 -7.16 6.45
N GLU A 305 5.19 -5.83 6.47
CA GLU A 305 6.35 -5.02 6.12
C GLU A 305 7.58 -5.26 7.00
N LEU A 306 7.41 -5.76 8.24
CA LEU A 306 8.51 -5.93 9.20
C LEU A 306 9.41 -7.13 8.89
N THR A 307 9.00 -7.96 7.95
CA THR A 307 9.70 -9.20 7.58
C THR A 307 10.40 -9.12 6.24
N CYS A 308 10.27 -7.98 5.55
CA CYS A 308 10.96 -7.70 4.30
C CYS A 308 11.79 -6.43 4.41
N ALA A 309 12.92 -6.41 3.69
CA ALA A 309 13.77 -5.23 3.58
C ALA A 309 13.35 -4.30 2.42
N SER A 310 12.28 -4.61 1.69
CA SER A 310 11.83 -3.86 0.50
C SER A 310 10.38 -3.41 0.59
N ALA A 311 10.05 -2.36 -0.17
CA ALA A 311 8.71 -1.81 -0.31
C ALA A 311 7.69 -2.80 -0.93
N ASP A 312 8.16 -3.97 -1.40
CA ASP A 312 7.34 -5.02 -1.99
C ASP A 312 6.52 -5.82 -0.96
N CYS A 313 6.68 -5.60 0.34
CA CYS A 313 5.85 -6.26 1.37
C CYS A 313 4.88 -5.31 2.04
N GLU A 314 4.47 -4.26 1.34
CA GLU A 314 3.48 -3.29 1.78
C GLU A 314 2.20 -3.42 0.96
N GLY A 315 1.04 -3.28 1.61
CA GLY A 315 -0.27 -3.26 0.95
C GLY A 315 -1.08 -4.52 1.18
N VAL A 316 -2.05 -4.76 0.29
CA VAL A 316 -3.06 -5.81 0.43
C VAL A 316 -3.05 -6.70 -0.80
N ILE A 317 -3.13 -8.01 -0.56
CA ILE A 317 -3.41 -9.02 -1.59
C ILE A 317 -4.67 -9.81 -1.24
N ALA A 318 -5.13 -10.63 -2.18
CA ALA A 318 -6.23 -11.57 -1.99
C ALA A 318 -5.81 -12.95 -2.49
N LEU A 319 -6.25 -13.98 -1.77
CA LEU A 319 -6.07 -15.38 -2.11
C LEU A 319 -7.40 -15.95 -2.57
N ASP A 320 -7.43 -16.69 -3.68
CA ASP A 320 -8.61 -17.43 -4.14
C ASP A 320 -8.62 -18.82 -3.49
N ASN A 321 -9.61 -19.04 -2.62
CA ASN A 321 -9.90 -20.31 -1.97
C ASN A 321 -10.80 -21.23 -2.82
N GLY A 322 -10.99 -20.94 -4.11
CA GLY A 322 -11.82 -21.74 -5.00
C GLY A 322 -13.28 -21.29 -5.01
N THR A 323 -14.02 -21.79 -6.00
CA THR A 323 -15.41 -21.38 -6.26
C THR A 323 -16.43 -22.00 -5.31
N ASP A 324 -16.11 -23.14 -4.71
CA ASP A 324 -16.98 -23.83 -3.75
C ASP A 324 -16.61 -23.42 -2.33
N TRP A 325 -17.47 -22.63 -1.71
CA TRP A 325 -17.30 -22.17 -0.34
C TRP A 325 -17.53 -23.28 0.71
N LYS A 326 -18.21 -24.37 0.35
CA LYS A 326 -18.41 -25.54 1.22
C LYS A 326 -17.21 -26.48 1.20
N ALA A 327 -16.42 -26.43 0.12
CA ALA A 327 -15.19 -27.19 -0.03
C ALA A 327 -14.09 -26.29 -0.59
N PRO A 328 -13.53 -25.38 0.23
CA PRO A 328 -12.43 -24.52 -0.19
C PRO A 328 -11.30 -25.33 -0.81
N SER A 329 -10.73 -24.82 -1.91
CA SER A 329 -9.61 -25.39 -2.65
C SER A 329 -8.51 -25.83 -1.69
N MET A 330 -8.00 -27.05 -1.84
CA MET A 330 -6.90 -27.52 -1.00
C MET A 330 -5.64 -26.67 -1.16
N GLU A 331 -5.45 -26.07 -2.33
CA GLU A 331 -4.31 -25.21 -2.70
C GLU A 331 -4.85 -23.82 -3.08
N PRO A 332 -4.97 -22.89 -2.11
CA PRO A 332 -5.35 -21.53 -2.42
C PRO A 332 -4.20 -20.83 -3.15
N VAL A 333 -4.56 -20.01 -4.14
CA VAL A 333 -3.60 -19.32 -5.02
C VAL A 333 -3.80 -17.81 -4.93
N LEU A 334 -2.84 -17.03 -5.43
CA LEU A 334 -3.07 -15.59 -5.62
C LEU A 334 -4.33 -15.40 -6.47
N ALA A 335 -5.23 -14.55 -5.99
CA ALA A 335 -6.43 -14.23 -6.74
C ALA A 335 -6.05 -13.58 -8.07
N ARG A 336 -6.85 -13.88 -9.09
CA ARG A 336 -6.79 -13.17 -10.35
C ARG A 336 -7.71 -11.98 -10.27
N ASP A 337 -7.34 -10.88 -10.88
CA ASP A 337 -8.22 -9.72 -10.99
C ASP A 337 -9.31 -9.92 -12.04
N ALA A 338 -10.16 -8.91 -12.25
CA ALA A 338 -11.26 -9.02 -13.19
C ALA A 338 -10.82 -9.21 -14.66
N SER A 339 -9.57 -8.90 -15.07
CA SER A 339 -9.05 -9.23 -16.41
C SER A 339 -8.38 -10.60 -16.47
N ASN A 340 -8.52 -11.43 -15.43
CA ASN A 340 -7.91 -12.74 -15.29
C ASN A 340 -6.37 -12.74 -15.15
N ALA A 341 -5.75 -11.57 -14.96
CA ALA A 341 -4.33 -11.45 -14.64
C ALA A 341 -4.12 -11.73 -13.14
N PRO A 342 -2.93 -12.18 -12.70
CA PRO A 342 -2.60 -12.22 -11.27
C PRO A 342 -2.83 -10.84 -10.66
N MET A 343 -3.55 -10.76 -9.53
CA MET A 343 -3.85 -9.46 -8.94
C MET A 343 -2.57 -8.74 -8.51
N LEU A 344 -2.62 -7.41 -8.55
CA LEU A 344 -1.55 -6.57 -8.01
C LEU A 344 -1.74 -6.32 -6.53
N THR A 345 -0.63 -5.96 -5.89
CA THR A 345 -0.70 -5.53 -4.50
C THR A 345 -1.38 -4.16 -4.45
N LEU A 346 -2.45 -4.08 -3.68
CA LEU A 346 -3.20 -2.84 -3.47
C LEU A 346 -2.48 -2.03 -2.40
N ARG A 347 -1.83 -0.94 -2.80
CA ARG A 347 -1.00 -0.13 -1.91
C ARG A 347 -1.68 1.21 -1.58
N PRO A 348 -1.56 1.70 -0.35
CA PRO A 348 -1.87 3.10 -0.07
C PRO A 348 -0.91 4.01 -0.87
N SER A 349 -1.30 5.24 -1.15
CA SER A 349 -0.42 6.24 -1.78
C SER A 349 0.76 6.62 -0.91
N SER A 350 0.58 6.57 0.42
CA SER A 350 1.64 6.77 1.41
C SER A 350 1.31 6.06 2.72
N GLY A 351 2.36 5.77 3.51
CA GLY A 351 2.24 5.08 4.79
C GLY A 351 1.93 3.58 4.67
N LEU A 352 1.72 2.94 5.81
CA LEU A 352 1.42 1.50 5.91
C LEU A 352 -0.06 1.29 6.21
N PRO A 353 -0.71 0.22 5.68
CA PRO A 353 -2.09 -0.08 6.02
C PRO A 353 -2.28 -0.27 7.53
N THR A 354 -3.17 0.48 8.16
CA THR A 354 -3.45 0.38 9.61
C THR A 354 -4.72 -0.41 9.91
N GLY A 355 -5.59 -0.59 8.91
CA GLY A 355 -6.79 -1.42 8.99
C GLY A 355 -7.26 -1.84 7.59
N LEU A 356 -8.18 -2.78 7.54
CA LEU A 356 -8.83 -3.20 6.30
C LEU A 356 -10.22 -3.76 6.61
N THR A 357 -11.24 -3.23 5.93
CA THR A 357 -12.57 -3.85 5.89
C THR A 357 -13.06 -4.01 4.46
N LEU A 358 -13.85 -5.06 4.24
CA LEU A 358 -14.52 -5.35 2.98
C LEU A 358 -16.01 -5.31 3.23
N ARG A 359 -16.76 -4.53 2.44
CA ARG A 359 -18.21 -4.42 2.61
C ARG A 359 -18.94 -4.43 1.28
N PRO A 360 -19.98 -5.28 1.13
CA PRO A 360 -20.75 -5.30 -0.09
C PRO A 360 -21.69 -4.11 -0.17
N ASP A 361 -22.07 -3.76 -1.38
CA ASP A 361 -23.24 -2.92 -1.69
C ASP A 361 -23.22 -1.51 -1.08
N LEU A 362 -22.03 -0.92 -0.97
CA LEU A 362 -21.87 0.47 -0.56
C LEU A 362 -21.87 1.39 -1.79
N GLN A 363 -22.48 2.55 -1.64
CA GLN A 363 -22.42 3.64 -2.61
C GLN A 363 -21.23 4.55 -2.30
N VAL A 364 -20.49 4.94 -3.34
CA VAL A 364 -19.30 5.79 -3.20
C VAL A 364 -19.37 6.92 -4.20
N ARG A 365 -19.18 8.16 -3.74
CA ARG A 365 -19.10 9.33 -4.62
C ARG A 365 -17.75 9.37 -5.32
N GLN A 366 -17.76 9.32 -6.63
CA GLN A 366 -16.59 9.40 -7.51
C GLN A 366 -16.68 10.70 -8.31
N LEU A 367 -15.76 11.64 -8.08
CA LEU A 367 -15.49 12.69 -9.05
C LEU A 367 -14.62 12.09 -10.16
N LEU A 368 -14.91 12.39 -11.42
CA LEU A 368 -14.13 11.93 -12.57
C LEU A 368 -13.18 13.03 -13.08
N ALA A 369 -12.39 12.75 -14.12
CA ALA A 369 -11.43 13.70 -14.68
C ALA A 369 -12.09 14.91 -15.36
N ASP A 370 -13.28 14.71 -15.95
CA ASP A 370 -14.08 15.77 -16.58
C ASP A 370 -14.88 16.62 -15.58
N GLY A 371 -14.77 16.33 -14.29
CA GLY A 371 -15.54 16.98 -13.22
C GLY A 371 -16.96 16.42 -13.03
N SER A 372 -17.36 15.38 -13.78
CA SER A 372 -18.62 14.69 -13.53
C SER A 372 -18.58 13.92 -12.20
N VAL A 373 -19.73 13.83 -11.53
CA VAL A 373 -19.87 13.13 -10.25
C VAL A 373 -20.78 11.94 -10.45
N LEU A 374 -20.30 10.75 -10.09
CA LEU A 374 -21.06 9.51 -10.07
C LEU A 374 -21.14 8.98 -8.64
N THR A 375 -22.23 8.32 -8.29
CA THR A 375 -22.36 7.64 -6.99
C THR A 375 -22.78 6.18 -7.22
N PRO A 376 -21.95 5.36 -7.87
CA PRO A 376 -22.32 3.98 -8.17
C PRO A 376 -22.34 3.12 -6.91
N ARG A 377 -23.18 2.08 -6.93
CA ARG A 377 -23.07 0.95 -6.02
C ARG A 377 -21.80 0.18 -6.38
N VAL A 378 -20.98 -0.10 -5.37
CA VAL A 378 -19.78 -0.93 -5.50
C VAL A 378 -20.11 -2.33 -4.95
N PRO A 379 -20.07 -3.39 -5.79
CA PRO A 379 -20.35 -4.76 -5.38
C PRO A 379 -19.63 -5.22 -4.11
N LEU A 380 -18.32 -4.95 -4.02
CA LEU A 380 -17.52 -5.20 -2.83
C LEU A 380 -16.48 -4.08 -2.70
N LEU A 381 -16.70 -3.19 -1.75
CA LEU A 381 -15.80 -2.08 -1.46
C LEU A 381 -14.74 -2.50 -0.44
N GLY A 382 -13.47 -2.26 -0.77
CA GLY A 382 -12.37 -2.29 0.19
C GLY A 382 -12.07 -0.91 0.73
N ILE A 383 -11.96 -0.78 2.06
CA ILE A 383 -11.56 0.45 2.75
C ILE A 383 -10.28 0.17 3.53
N MET A 384 -9.21 0.87 3.20
CA MET A 384 -7.87 0.68 3.76
C MET A 384 -7.32 2.01 4.27
N PRO A 385 -7.44 2.30 5.57
CA PRO A 385 -6.75 3.41 6.20
C PRO A 385 -5.23 3.15 6.28
N SER A 386 -4.43 4.21 6.28
CA SER A 386 -2.98 4.15 6.37
C SER A 386 -2.41 5.04 7.48
N SER A 387 -1.18 4.73 7.88
CA SER A 387 -0.44 5.45 8.92
C SER A 387 -0.08 6.90 8.53
N SER A 388 -0.30 7.31 7.28
CA SER A 388 -0.10 8.70 6.84
C SER A 388 -1.35 9.58 7.01
N GLY A 389 -2.46 9.01 7.48
CA GLY A 389 -3.75 9.69 7.57
C GLY A 389 -4.63 9.52 6.32
N GLU A 390 -4.13 8.83 5.29
CA GLU A 390 -4.88 8.56 4.06
C GLU A 390 -5.83 7.38 4.25
N ILE A 391 -7.00 7.47 3.62
CA ILE A 391 -7.92 6.35 3.47
C ILE A 391 -8.01 6.03 1.98
N THR A 392 -7.58 4.82 1.62
CA THR A 392 -7.65 4.32 0.25
C THR A 392 -8.91 3.48 0.09
N LEU A 393 -9.73 3.82 -0.90
CA LEU A 393 -10.84 2.97 -1.35
C LEU A 393 -10.39 2.16 -2.57
N PHE A 394 -10.89 0.94 -2.69
CA PHE A 394 -10.59 0.08 -3.83
C PHE A 394 -11.73 -0.89 -4.15
N ARG A 395 -11.76 -1.39 -5.39
CA ARG A 395 -12.72 -2.39 -5.90
C ARG A 395 -12.25 -3.78 -5.51
N ALA A 396 -12.73 -4.28 -4.37
CA ALA A 396 -12.40 -5.62 -3.91
C ALA A 396 -13.13 -6.71 -4.71
N ASP A 397 -14.23 -6.38 -5.37
CA ASP A 397 -14.88 -7.29 -6.33
C ASP A 397 -13.98 -7.55 -7.55
N GLU A 398 -13.24 -6.54 -8.00
CA GLU A 398 -12.32 -6.62 -9.13
C GLU A 398 -10.87 -6.89 -8.72
N ARG A 399 -10.58 -6.87 -7.41
CA ARG A 399 -9.25 -6.99 -6.78
C ARG A 399 -8.26 -5.93 -7.28
N ARG A 400 -8.74 -4.69 -7.42
CA ARG A 400 -8.03 -3.55 -8.05
C ARG A 400 -8.32 -2.23 -7.35
N ALA A 401 -7.42 -1.27 -7.51
CA ALA A 401 -7.66 0.11 -7.10
C ALA A 401 -8.63 0.81 -8.08
N PHE A 402 -9.39 1.79 -7.60
CA PHE A 402 -10.20 2.64 -8.48
C PHE A 402 -9.34 3.39 -9.48
N ASN A 403 -9.85 3.56 -10.71
CA ASN A 403 -9.37 4.55 -11.65
C ASN A 403 -10.40 5.67 -11.86
N LEU A 404 -10.12 6.84 -11.28
CA LEU A 404 -10.95 8.03 -11.36
C LEU A 404 -10.53 8.99 -12.49
N ASP A 405 -9.40 8.72 -13.16
CA ASP A 405 -8.89 9.57 -14.26
C ASP A 405 -9.53 9.21 -15.61
N ARG A 406 -10.83 8.94 -15.58
CA ARG A 406 -11.63 8.54 -16.74
C ARG A 406 -12.57 9.67 -17.16
N ILE A 407 -12.89 9.71 -18.45
CA ILE A 407 -14.00 10.51 -18.99
C ILE A 407 -15.14 9.57 -19.34
N PRO A 408 -16.39 9.88 -18.97
CA PRO A 408 -17.57 9.14 -19.43
C PRO A 408 -17.55 9.04 -20.95
N VAL A 409 -17.72 7.83 -21.49
CA VAL A 409 -17.89 7.66 -22.94
C VAL A 409 -19.10 8.50 -23.37
N SER A 410 -18.88 9.47 -24.27
CA SER A 410 -19.96 10.24 -24.87
C SER A 410 -21.00 9.26 -25.44
N ALA A 411 -22.28 9.51 -25.18
CA ALA A 411 -23.37 8.74 -25.79
C ALA A 411 -23.38 8.86 -27.33
N ASP A 412 -22.61 9.80 -27.88
CA ASP A 412 -22.39 9.98 -29.31
C ASP A 412 -21.19 9.14 -29.80
N PRO A 413 -21.40 8.05 -30.56
CA PRO A 413 -20.34 7.19 -31.08
C PRO A 413 -19.41 7.88 -32.10
N VAL A 414 -19.72 9.10 -32.53
CA VAL A 414 -18.91 9.91 -33.46
C VAL A 414 -17.86 10.74 -32.72
N LEU A 415 -18.10 11.09 -31.45
CA LEU A 415 -17.15 11.80 -30.57
C LEU A 415 -16.35 10.82 -29.71
N LYS A 416 -15.78 9.78 -30.35
CA LYS A 416 -14.72 8.99 -29.71
C LYS A 416 -13.45 9.83 -29.68
N THR A 417 -13.33 10.74 -28.72
CA THR A 417 -12.03 11.31 -28.40
C THR A 417 -11.17 10.19 -27.79
N GLU A 418 -10.32 9.59 -28.63
CA GLU A 418 -9.28 8.61 -28.25
C GLU A 418 -8.21 9.19 -27.29
N GLU A 419 -8.31 10.47 -26.94
CA GLU A 419 -7.25 11.29 -26.34
C GLU A 419 -6.85 10.96 -24.89
N GLN A 420 -7.43 9.96 -24.22
CA GLN A 420 -7.21 9.78 -22.77
C GLN A 420 -6.91 8.35 -22.32
N ARG A 421 -6.20 7.59 -23.16
CA ARG A 421 -5.54 6.35 -22.74
C ARG A 421 -4.23 6.64 -22.01
N ALA A 422 -3.68 5.63 -21.35
CA ALA A 422 -2.28 5.65 -20.92
C ALA A 422 -1.40 6.15 -22.08
N ALA A 423 -0.64 7.20 -21.83
CA ALA A 423 0.05 7.95 -22.86
C ALA A 423 1.54 7.99 -22.57
N VAL A 424 2.31 8.09 -23.65
CA VAL A 424 3.73 8.39 -23.58
C VAL A 424 3.93 9.73 -24.25
N ALA A 425 4.47 10.69 -23.51
CA ALA A 425 4.90 11.96 -24.06
C ALA A 425 6.41 11.92 -24.23
N VAL A 426 6.91 12.26 -25.42
CA VAL A 426 8.34 12.43 -25.68
C VAL A 426 8.60 13.83 -26.19
N GLU A 427 9.35 14.58 -25.40
CA GLU A 427 9.75 15.94 -25.72
C GLU A 427 11.27 15.98 -25.97
N LEU A 428 11.68 16.57 -27.08
CA LEU A 428 13.09 16.85 -27.34
C LEU A 428 13.40 18.25 -26.79
N ARG A 429 14.40 18.33 -25.91
CA ARG A 429 14.87 19.58 -25.32
C ARG A 429 16.35 19.79 -25.58
N ASP A 430 16.77 21.05 -25.63
CA ASP A 430 18.19 21.41 -25.74
C ASP A 430 18.94 21.28 -24.40
N GLY A 431 20.24 21.61 -24.44
CA GLY A 431 21.09 21.67 -23.24
C GLY A 431 20.63 22.64 -22.15
N ASN A 432 19.78 23.62 -22.48
CA ASN A 432 19.21 24.62 -21.57
C ASN A 432 17.75 24.30 -21.20
N GLU A 433 17.30 23.06 -21.40
CA GLU A 433 15.94 22.59 -21.07
C GLU A 433 14.83 23.24 -21.91
N THR A 434 15.16 23.89 -23.03
CA THR A 434 14.17 24.50 -23.91
C THR A 434 13.66 23.49 -24.93
N ALA A 435 12.33 23.40 -25.08
CA ALA A 435 11.69 22.53 -26.07
C ALA A 435 12.15 22.88 -27.49
N LEU A 436 12.64 21.89 -28.23
CA LEU A 436 13.01 22.04 -29.63
C LEU A 436 11.80 21.79 -30.54
N ALA A 437 11.68 22.58 -31.60
CA ALA A 437 10.60 22.47 -32.58
C ALA A 437 10.75 21.30 -33.56
N ASP A 438 11.93 20.66 -33.58
CA ASP A 438 12.23 19.53 -34.45
C ASP A 438 11.46 18.27 -34.04
N THR A 439 10.87 17.60 -35.04
CA THR A 439 10.06 16.39 -34.84
C THR A 439 10.68 15.20 -35.58
N PHE A 440 11.48 14.40 -34.88
CA PHE A 440 11.99 13.14 -35.41
C PHE A 440 11.99 12.05 -34.35
N GLN A 441 11.65 10.84 -34.77
CA GLN A 441 11.54 9.70 -33.87
C GLN A 441 12.93 9.30 -33.36
N GLY A 442 13.20 9.63 -32.10
CA GLY A 442 14.45 9.34 -31.40
C GLY A 442 14.34 8.22 -30.38
N ILE A 443 13.11 7.90 -29.95
CA ILE A 443 12.82 6.94 -28.89
C ILE A 443 11.85 5.87 -29.41
N SER A 444 12.08 4.62 -29.04
CA SER A 444 11.10 3.55 -29.15
C SER A 444 10.71 3.07 -27.76
N VAL A 445 9.41 2.97 -27.51
CA VAL A 445 8.82 2.47 -26.27
C VAL A 445 8.02 1.23 -26.62
N ASN A 446 8.47 0.06 -26.16
CA ASN A 446 7.85 -1.21 -26.50
C ASN A 446 7.38 -1.98 -25.28
N GLU A 447 6.13 -2.39 -25.31
CA GLU A 447 5.54 -3.33 -24.37
C GLU A 447 5.23 -4.65 -25.10
N ARG A 448 5.31 -5.76 -24.36
CA ARG A 448 4.96 -7.10 -24.87
C ARG A 448 3.76 -7.66 -24.10
N GLY A 449 2.74 -8.12 -24.83
CA GLY A 449 1.55 -8.76 -24.27
C GLY A 449 1.80 -10.19 -23.77
N SER A 450 0.75 -10.88 -23.32
CA SER A 450 0.78 -12.25 -22.75
C SER A 450 1.32 -13.35 -23.63
N ASN A 451 1.32 -13.14 -24.94
CA ASN A 451 1.91 -14.04 -25.92
C ASN A 451 3.35 -13.64 -26.30
N GLN A 452 3.98 -12.74 -25.53
CA GLN A 452 5.27 -12.10 -25.82
C GLN A 452 5.34 -11.35 -27.15
N LYS A 453 4.20 -11.12 -27.82
CA LYS A 453 4.14 -10.28 -29.03
C LYS A 453 4.09 -8.82 -28.61
N LEU A 454 4.65 -7.96 -29.46
CA LEU A 454 4.53 -6.51 -29.32
C LEU A 454 3.07 -6.11 -29.28
N CYS A 455 2.73 -5.21 -28.35
CA CYS A 455 1.41 -4.63 -28.29
C CYS A 455 1.15 -3.74 -29.54
N PRO A 456 -0.11 -3.41 -29.86
CA PRO A 456 -0.42 -2.49 -30.96
C PRO A 456 0.29 -1.14 -30.80
N GLN A 457 0.60 -0.51 -31.92
CA GLN A 457 1.17 0.84 -31.92
C GLN A 457 0.08 1.84 -31.48
N ASN A 458 0.41 2.71 -30.53
CA ASN A 458 -0.42 3.86 -30.17
C ASN A 458 -0.33 4.93 -31.29
N ALA A 459 -1.40 5.71 -31.52
CA ALA A 459 -1.43 6.75 -32.54
C ALA A 459 -0.27 7.76 -32.38
N ASP A 460 0.16 8.39 -33.48
CA ASP A 460 1.42 9.12 -33.65
C ASP A 460 1.87 9.95 -32.43
N VAL A 461 2.81 9.39 -31.63
CA VAL A 461 3.52 10.14 -30.60
C VAL A 461 4.66 10.90 -31.25
N THR A 462 4.69 12.22 -31.07
CA THR A 462 5.77 13.06 -31.58
C THR A 462 7.10 12.59 -30.98
N ASN A 463 8.13 12.44 -31.81
CA ASN A 463 9.47 11.98 -31.42
C ASN A 463 9.61 10.53 -30.92
N ALA A 464 8.56 9.70 -30.99
CA ALA A 464 8.66 8.30 -30.57
C ALA A 464 7.80 7.31 -31.36
N ALA A 465 8.25 6.06 -31.41
CA ALA A 465 7.44 4.91 -31.79
C ALA A 465 6.99 4.17 -30.52
N VAL A 466 5.68 4.14 -30.26
CA VAL A 466 5.12 3.68 -28.98
C VAL A 466 4.19 2.50 -29.22
N PHE A 467 4.53 1.35 -28.64
CA PHE A 467 3.77 0.11 -28.70
C PHE A 467 3.35 -0.26 -27.28
N LEU A 468 2.08 -0.02 -26.95
CA LEU A 468 1.56 -0.21 -25.60
C LEU A 468 0.35 -1.12 -25.65
N CYS A 469 0.23 -1.97 -24.64
CA CYS A 469 -0.98 -2.72 -24.42
C CYS A 469 -1.98 -1.75 -23.77
N ASP A 470 -3.25 -1.83 -24.18
CA ASP A 470 -4.29 -0.95 -23.63
C ASP A 470 -4.33 -1.12 -22.10
N GLY A 471 -3.92 -0.05 -21.41
CA GLY A 471 -4.00 0.03 -19.97
C GLY A 471 -3.02 -0.85 -19.22
N THR A 472 -1.72 -0.76 -19.51
CA THR A 472 -0.69 -1.35 -18.66
C THR A 472 0.58 -0.49 -18.70
N LEU A 473 0.52 0.73 -18.14
CA LEU A 473 1.67 1.64 -18.13
C LEU A 473 2.11 1.96 -16.69
N PRO A 474 3.41 1.86 -16.34
CA PRO A 474 3.92 2.41 -15.09
C PRO A 474 4.02 3.94 -15.17
N ASN A 475 3.91 4.63 -14.03
CA ASN A 475 4.23 6.05 -13.97
C ASN A 475 5.75 6.25 -13.95
N GLY A 476 6.25 7.28 -14.63
CA GLY A 476 7.65 7.66 -14.51
C GLY A 476 8.12 8.64 -15.58
N THR A 477 9.19 9.36 -15.27
CA THR A 477 9.87 10.26 -16.19
C THR A 477 11.31 9.79 -16.36
N TYR A 478 11.73 9.65 -17.62
CA TYR A 478 13.06 9.20 -18.01
C TYR A 478 13.69 10.22 -18.93
N ARG A 479 14.99 10.48 -18.76
CA ARG A 479 15.73 11.45 -19.57
C ARG A 479 16.92 10.79 -20.23
N PHE A 480 16.91 10.76 -21.55
CA PHE A 480 18.02 10.28 -22.37
C PHE A 480 18.83 11.48 -22.83
N VAL A 481 19.94 11.77 -22.16
CA VAL A 481 20.79 12.92 -22.47
C VAL A 481 21.89 12.49 -23.44
N PHE A 482 21.89 13.06 -24.65
CA PHE A 482 22.90 12.78 -25.67
C PHE A 482 24.22 13.48 -25.32
N GLN A 483 25.31 12.71 -25.24
CA GLN A 483 26.64 13.17 -24.82
C GLN A 483 26.59 14.02 -23.53
N GLY A 484 25.74 13.60 -22.58
CA GLY A 484 25.54 14.27 -21.32
C GLY A 484 26.77 14.22 -20.41
N VAL A 485 26.87 15.18 -19.50
CA VAL A 485 27.88 15.17 -18.43
C VAL A 485 27.58 13.99 -17.50
N LEU A 486 28.63 13.25 -17.14
CA LEU A 486 28.50 12.10 -16.25
C LEU A 486 28.30 12.56 -14.79
N PRO A 487 27.46 11.86 -14.00
CA PRO A 487 27.14 12.29 -12.64
C PRO A 487 28.38 12.46 -11.76
N GLY A 488 28.49 13.60 -11.08
CA GLY A 488 29.61 13.92 -10.22
C GLY A 488 30.91 14.29 -10.95
N LEU A 489 30.91 14.39 -12.28
CA LEU A 489 32.07 14.75 -13.11
C LEU A 489 31.89 16.12 -13.82
N LEU A 490 31.24 17.05 -13.13
CA LEU A 490 31.03 18.43 -13.56
C LEU A 490 32.02 19.36 -12.82
N ASP A 491 32.59 20.33 -13.54
CA ASP A 491 33.42 21.42 -13.01
C ASP A 491 34.56 20.98 -12.07
N LEU A 492 35.20 19.86 -12.41
CA LEU A 492 36.36 19.35 -11.68
C LEU A 492 37.56 20.29 -11.84
N SER A 493 38.28 20.53 -10.75
CA SER A 493 39.41 21.46 -10.75
C SER A 493 40.67 20.86 -11.37
N ARG A 494 41.39 21.68 -12.14
CA ARG A 494 42.70 21.38 -12.73
C ARG A 494 43.75 22.36 -12.23
N ASP A 495 44.87 21.86 -11.75
CA ASP A 495 45.99 22.69 -11.28
C ASP A 495 46.84 23.19 -12.44
N VAL A 496 46.48 24.34 -13.00
CA VAL A 496 47.17 24.97 -14.14
C VAL A 496 48.55 25.57 -13.79
N SER A 497 49.01 25.46 -12.54
CA SER A 497 50.36 25.90 -12.16
C SER A 497 51.45 24.89 -12.49
N VAL A 498 51.06 23.67 -12.86
CA VAL A 498 51.94 22.56 -13.22
C VAL A 498 52.00 22.40 -14.74
N GLU A 499 53.19 22.12 -15.28
CA GLU A 499 53.38 21.75 -16.69
C GLU A 499 52.63 20.44 -16.98
N ASP A 500 51.82 20.41 -18.05
CA ASP A 500 50.88 19.33 -18.38
C ASP A 500 49.95 18.93 -17.23
N PRO A 501 49.04 19.83 -16.82
CA PRO A 501 48.25 19.64 -15.62
C PRO A 501 47.35 18.40 -15.74
N PRO A 502 47.43 17.44 -14.79
CA PRO A 502 46.77 16.16 -14.93
C PRO A 502 45.25 16.26 -14.73
N PHE A 503 44.50 15.44 -15.45
CA PHE A 503 43.05 15.26 -15.26
C PHE A 503 42.81 14.23 -14.17
N LEU A 504 42.59 14.69 -12.95
CA LEU A 504 42.41 13.84 -11.77
C LEU A 504 40.95 13.86 -11.31
N VAL A 505 40.44 12.68 -10.97
CA VAL A 505 39.10 12.46 -10.41
C VAL A 505 39.27 11.73 -9.07
N GLU A 506 38.68 12.20 -7.98
CA GLU A 506 38.72 11.50 -6.69
C GLU A 506 37.89 10.18 -6.73
N THR A 507 38.32 9.12 -6.03
CA THR A 507 37.78 7.74 -6.13
C THR A 507 37.17 7.21 -4.81
N SER A 508 35.83 7.22 -4.70
CA SER A 508 34.83 6.15 -4.37
C SER A 508 33.42 6.81 -4.40
N LEU A 509 32.24 6.20 -4.59
CA LEU A 509 31.75 4.82 -4.71
C LEU A 509 30.63 4.82 -5.77
N ALA A 510 31.04 5.23 -6.95
CA ALA A 510 30.30 5.50 -8.19
C ALA A 510 31.26 6.12 -9.20
N THR A 511 32.46 6.43 -8.76
CA THR A 511 33.69 6.72 -9.47
C THR A 511 34.13 5.53 -10.31
N SER A 512 34.11 5.57 -11.63
CA SER A 512 33.80 6.63 -12.59
C SER A 512 32.45 6.41 -13.31
N ARG A 513 31.63 5.49 -12.79
CA ARG A 513 30.38 4.85 -13.28
C ARG A 513 30.11 5.04 -14.78
N GLY A 514 31.14 4.71 -15.54
CA GLY A 514 31.05 4.50 -16.96
C GLY A 514 31.98 5.36 -17.79
N VAL A 515 32.96 6.13 -17.26
CA VAL A 515 33.96 6.78 -18.13
C VAL A 515 34.70 5.72 -18.95
N MET A 516 34.72 5.87 -20.27
CA MET A 516 35.27 4.93 -21.26
C MET A 516 36.25 5.64 -22.19
N PRO A 517 37.21 4.90 -22.79
CA PRO A 517 37.93 5.39 -23.97
C PRO A 517 36.95 5.92 -25.03
N GLY A 518 37.23 7.10 -25.56
CA GLY A 518 36.38 7.83 -26.50
C GLY A 518 35.41 8.83 -25.87
N ASP A 519 35.32 8.91 -24.53
CA ASP A 519 34.58 9.99 -23.84
C ASP A 519 35.28 11.34 -24.01
N SER A 520 34.52 12.42 -23.79
CA SER A 520 34.98 13.79 -24.06
C SER A 520 35.23 14.57 -22.78
N LEU A 521 36.44 15.11 -22.64
CA LEU A 521 36.78 16.14 -21.66
C LEU A 521 36.46 17.51 -22.24
N VAL A 522 35.69 18.30 -21.50
CA VAL A 522 35.37 19.68 -21.85
C VAL A 522 36.02 20.59 -20.84
N LEU A 523 37.02 21.35 -21.28
CA LEU A 523 37.69 22.35 -20.47
C LEU A 523 36.83 23.60 -20.36
N ALA A 524 36.81 24.25 -19.20
CA ALA A 524 36.06 25.50 -18.99
C ALA A 524 36.84 26.51 -18.13
N ASN A 525 36.45 27.78 -18.26
CA ASN A 525 36.85 28.88 -17.40
C ASN A 525 35.64 29.79 -17.13
N THR A 526 35.88 30.94 -16.49
CA THR A 526 34.81 31.90 -16.14
C THR A 526 34.17 32.61 -17.34
N VAL A 527 34.76 32.50 -18.53
CA VAL A 527 34.30 33.13 -19.78
C VAL A 527 33.51 32.13 -20.64
N GLY A 528 33.82 30.84 -20.56
CA GLY A 528 33.08 29.79 -21.26
C GLY A 528 33.82 28.45 -21.34
N ALA A 529 33.20 27.52 -22.07
CA ALA A 529 33.79 26.21 -22.39
C ALA A 529 34.69 26.29 -23.63
N CYS A 530 35.67 25.39 -23.71
CA CYS A 530 36.50 25.20 -24.89
C CYS A 530 35.65 24.64 -26.04
N GLU A 531 35.82 25.19 -27.24
CA GLU A 531 35.04 24.83 -28.42
C GLU A 531 35.31 23.39 -28.90
N GLN A 532 36.55 22.92 -28.72
CA GLN A 532 36.97 21.58 -29.11
C GLN A 532 36.98 20.64 -27.90
N SER A 533 36.39 19.46 -28.07
CA SER A 533 36.39 18.40 -27.05
C SER A 533 37.66 17.55 -27.10
N ILE A 534 38.17 17.17 -25.93
CA ILE A 534 39.38 16.36 -25.79
C ILE A 534 38.99 14.89 -25.57
N LYS A 535 39.45 13.96 -26.41
CA LYS A 535 39.07 12.54 -26.29
C LYS A 535 39.89 11.85 -25.20
N VAL A 536 39.23 11.04 -24.37
CA VAL A 536 39.89 10.17 -23.39
C VAL A 536 40.41 8.92 -24.08
N LEU A 537 41.69 8.60 -23.94
CA LEU A 537 42.30 7.37 -24.45
C LEU A 537 42.20 6.23 -23.43
N ARG A 538 42.55 6.50 -22.17
CA ARG A 538 42.60 5.50 -21.11
C ARG A 538 42.51 6.13 -19.73
N LEU A 539 42.23 5.29 -18.73
CA LEU A 539 42.16 5.65 -17.32
C LEU A 539 43.20 4.87 -16.53
N GLU A 540 43.73 5.47 -15.47
CA GLU A 540 44.72 4.82 -14.58
C GLU A 540 44.44 5.17 -13.12
N ASP A 541 44.19 4.15 -12.30
CA ASP A 541 44.07 4.30 -10.85
C ASP A 541 45.44 4.63 -10.25
N GLN A 542 45.49 5.70 -9.46
CA GLN A 542 46.71 6.17 -8.82
C GLN A 542 46.96 5.50 -7.46
N GLY A 543 46.01 4.70 -6.95
CA GLY A 543 46.16 3.93 -5.71
C GLY A 543 46.06 4.75 -4.41
N ASP A 544 45.87 6.07 -4.50
CA ASP A 544 45.65 6.99 -3.39
C ASP A 544 44.18 7.47 -3.30
N GLY A 545 43.28 6.77 -3.99
CA GLY A 545 41.89 7.20 -4.13
C GLY A 545 41.71 8.32 -5.15
N ARG A 546 42.56 8.40 -6.19
CA ARG A 546 42.33 9.22 -7.40
C ARG A 546 42.51 8.40 -8.69
N THR A 547 41.71 8.71 -9.71
CA THR A 547 41.84 8.18 -11.08
C THR A 547 42.36 9.27 -12.01
N ARG A 548 43.39 8.98 -12.79
CA ARG A 548 43.89 9.87 -13.84
C ARG A 548 43.28 9.53 -15.20
N LEU A 549 42.82 10.55 -15.92
CA LEU A 549 42.34 10.44 -17.31
C LEU A 549 43.46 10.86 -18.27
N PHE A 550 43.77 10.02 -19.26
CA PHE A 550 44.75 10.32 -20.29
C PHE A 550 44.06 10.72 -21.59
N PRO A 551 44.34 11.90 -22.15
CA PRO A 551 43.81 12.31 -23.45
C PRO A 551 44.50 11.54 -24.59
N ASP A 552 43.80 11.37 -25.71
CA ASP A 552 44.35 10.78 -26.94
C ASP A 552 45.18 11.81 -27.72
N LEU A 553 46.48 11.88 -27.43
CA LEU A 553 47.39 12.81 -28.09
C LEU A 553 47.70 12.44 -29.55
N ALA A 554 47.31 11.25 -30.01
CA ALA A 554 47.43 10.88 -31.42
C ALA A 554 46.33 11.52 -32.29
N ASP A 555 45.25 11.98 -31.66
CA ASP A 555 44.15 12.70 -32.32
C ASP A 555 44.51 14.20 -32.47
N THR A 556 44.60 14.66 -33.72
CA THR A 556 45.05 16.03 -34.04
C THR A 556 44.15 17.09 -33.40
N ASP A 557 42.82 16.84 -33.36
CA ASP A 557 41.86 17.77 -32.76
C ASP A 557 42.02 17.85 -31.24
N THR A 558 42.25 16.72 -30.58
CA THR A 558 42.56 16.66 -29.15
C THR A 558 43.85 17.42 -28.81
N ALA A 559 44.90 17.26 -29.62
CA ALA A 559 46.16 17.98 -29.42
C ALA A 559 46.00 19.51 -29.61
N LEU A 560 45.23 19.93 -30.61
CA LEU A 560 44.91 21.35 -30.84
C LEU A 560 44.06 21.94 -29.70
N ALA A 561 43.06 21.19 -29.21
CA ALA A 561 42.20 21.62 -28.11
C ALA A 561 43.00 21.83 -26.81
N LEU A 562 43.91 20.91 -26.49
CA LEU A 562 44.78 21.02 -25.32
C LEU A 562 45.71 22.24 -25.41
N ALA A 563 46.24 22.57 -26.59
CA ALA A 563 47.07 23.74 -26.80
C ALA A 563 46.28 25.06 -26.66
N ASN A 564 45.09 25.13 -27.27
CA ASN A 564 44.26 26.34 -27.28
C ASN A 564 43.64 26.65 -25.91
N CYS A 565 43.32 25.62 -25.12
CA CYS A 565 42.62 25.73 -23.84
C CYS A 565 43.49 25.31 -22.64
N ALA A 566 44.82 25.33 -22.78
CA ALA A 566 45.77 24.90 -21.74
C ALA A 566 45.61 25.65 -20.41
N THR A 567 45.14 26.91 -20.45
CA THR A 567 45.00 27.78 -19.26
C THR A 567 43.68 27.60 -18.50
N TYR A 568 42.79 26.72 -18.97
CA TYR A 568 41.44 26.59 -18.41
C TYR A 568 41.49 25.81 -17.08
N PRO A 569 40.98 26.37 -15.96
CA PRO A 569 41.19 25.79 -14.63
C PRO A 569 40.20 24.68 -14.28
N SER A 570 39.12 24.48 -15.04
CA SER A 570 38.14 23.43 -14.77
C SER A 570 37.92 22.51 -15.96
N PHE A 571 37.43 21.31 -15.70
CA PHE A 571 37.04 20.35 -16.73
C PHE A 571 35.83 19.53 -16.30
N SER A 572 35.05 19.10 -17.28
CA SER A 572 33.92 18.17 -17.10
C SER A 572 34.08 16.97 -18.01
N VAL A 573 33.49 15.83 -17.64
CA VAL A 573 33.54 14.59 -18.43
C VAL A 573 32.16 14.28 -19.01
N ARG A 574 32.09 14.17 -20.34
CA ARG A 574 30.86 13.84 -21.09
C ARG A 574 30.95 12.45 -21.71
N ALA A 575 29.80 11.80 -21.84
CA ALA A 575 29.68 10.57 -22.61
C ALA A 575 30.12 10.79 -24.07
N GLY A 576 30.99 9.92 -24.58
CA GLY A 576 31.51 9.98 -25.94
C GLY A 576 30.52 9.50 -27.01
N PRO A 577 30.72 9.90 -28.27
CA PRO A 577 29.80 9.63 -29.37
C PRO A 577 29.67 8.15 -29.78
N THR A 578 30.70 7.33 -29.58
CA THR A 578 30.86 6.06 -30.32
C THR A 578 30.43 4.81 -29.56
N ALA A 579 30.59 4.76 -28.24
CA ALA A 579 30.30 3.54 -27.46
C ALA A 579 28.90 3.57 -26.82
N LYS A 580 28.66 4.55 -25.95
CA LYS A 580 27.40 4.71 -25.22
C LYS A 580 27.08 6.20 -25.06
N PRO A 581 26.58 6.88 -26.11
CA PRO A 581 26.42 8.33 -26.11
C PRO A 581 25.29 8.80 -25.19
N TYR A 582 24.35 7.94 -24.77
CA TYR A 582 23.24 8.36 -23.92
C TYR A 582 23.53 8.14 -22.44
N VAL A 583 23.24 9.15 -21.64
CA VAL A 583 23.19 9.07 -20.18
C VAL A 583 21.72 9.07 -19.77
N LEU A 584 21.28 7.99 -19.11
CA LEU A 584 19.89 7.80 -18.70
C LEU A 584 19.69 8.18 -17.23
N TYR A 585 18.71 9.04 -17.00
CA TYR A 585 18.22 9.43 -15.67
C TYR A 585 16.75 9.06 -15.49
N ALA A 586 16.33 8.81 -14.25
CA ALA A 586 14.92 8.66 -13.87
C ALA A 586 14.53 9.66 -12.77
N GLY A 587 13.33 10.23 -12.89
CA GLY A 587 12.80 11.22 -11.96
C GLY A 587 12.62 12.61 -12.60
N LEU A 588 12.27 13.58 -11.75
CA LEU A 588 12.15 14.99 -12.13
C LEU A 588 13.53 15.66 -12.14
N GLU A 589 13.67 16.77 -12.85
CA GLU A 589 14.94 17.50 -12.99
C GLU A 589 15.59 17.85 -11.64
N SER A 590 14.79 18.22 -10.63
CA SER A 590 15.26 18.61 -9.31
C SER A 590 15.63 17.44 -8.39
N SER A 591 15.33 16.20 -8.80
CA SER A 591 15.45 15.01 -7.95
C SER A 591 15.78 13.76 -8.76
N ASP A 592 16.52 13.90 -9.85
CA ASP A 592 16.77 12.80 -10.75
C ASP A 592 17.81 11.84 -10.17
N SER A 593 17.66 10.59 -10.55
CA SER A 593 18.56 9.52 -10.21
C SER A 593 19.21 9.01 -11.48
N TYR A 594 20.54 9.00 -11.49
CA TYR A 594 21.29 8.35 -12.56
C TYR A 594 20.97 6.84 -12.57
N LEU A 595 20.61 6.33 -13.73
CA LEU A 595 20.37 4.90 -13.94
C LEU A 595 21.59 4.22 -14.56
N GLN A 596 21.90 4.54 -15.83
CA GLN A 596 23.00 3.94 -16.58
C GLN A 596 23.36 4.70 -17.86
N ARG A 597 24.43 4.27 -18.56
CA ARG A 597 24.72 4.68 -19.94
C ARG A 597 24.17 3.68 -20.94
N LEU A 598 23.74 4.16 -22.10
CA LEU A 598 23.16 3.36 -23.19
C LEU A 598 23.80 3.68 -24.54
N ALA A 599 24.03 2.63 -25.34
CA ALA A 599 24.31 2.75 -26.77
C ALA A 599 23.03 3.06 -27.57
N VAL A 600 23.21 3.53 -28.80
CA VAL A 600 22.09 3.63 -29.75
C VAL A 600 21.55 2.23 -30.02
N GLY A 601 20.24 2.04 -29.89
CA GLY A 601 19.57 0.74 -30.00
C GLY A 601 19.67 -0.14 -28.75
N GLU A 602 20.39 0.28 -27.71
CA GLU A 602 20.43 -0.44 -26.43
C GLU A 602 19.17 -0.11 -25.63
N ALA A 603 18.41 -1.16 -25.29
CA ALA A 603 17.16 -1.04 -24.56
C ALA A 603 17.40 -0.94 -23.05
N TYR A 604 16.64 -0.06 -22.40
CA TYR A 604 16.45 -0.06 -20.96
C TYR A 604 15.07 -0.63 -20.61
N THR A 605 15.04 -1.67 -19.78
CA THR A 605 13.79 -2.28 -19.33
C THR A 605 13.34 -1.63 -18.03
N VAL A 606 12.20 -0.94 -18.08
CA VAL A 606 11.42 -0.57 -16.91
C VAL A 606 10.63 -1.81 -16.49
N SER A 607 10.91 -2.30 -15.29
CA SER A 607 10.10 -3.33 -14.65
C SER A 607 9.57 -2.80 -13.33
N THR A 608 8.26 -2.76 -13.20
CA THR A 608 7.60 -2.46 -11.93
C THR A 608 6.79 -3.69 -11.52
N LEU A 609 7.17 -4.30 -10.39
CA LEU A 609 6.43 -5.42 -9.81
C LEU A 609 5.15 -4.97 -9.09
N LEU A 610 5.09 -3.70 -8.69
CA LEU A 610 4.14 -3.23 -7.66
C LEU A 610 3.08 -2.25 -8.14
N ASP A 611 3.32 -1.50 -9.21
CA ASP A 611 2.48 -0.35 -9.57
C ASP A 611 2.39 -0.23 -11.10
N TYR A 612 1.55 -1.06 -11.72
CA TYR A 612 1.06 -0.75 -13.06
C TYR A 612 -0.43 -0.50 -13.03
N TYR A 613 -0.85 0.37 -13.93
CA TYR A 613 -2.16 0.94 -13.92
C TYR A 613 -2.96 0.45 -15.12
N TYR A 614 -4.20 0.03 -14.86
CA TYR A 614 -5.04 -0.65 -15.83
C TYR A 614 -6.20 0.23 -16.33
N HIS A 615 -6.36 0.30 -17.65
CA HIS A 615 -7.15 1.32 -18.36
C HIS A 615 -7.93 0.89 -19.63
N PRO A 616 -8.56 -0.28 -19.76
CA PRO A 616 -9.52 -0.41 -20.84
C PRO A 616 -10.68 0.54 -20.56
N ASP A 617 -11.00 1.38 -21.53
CA ASP A 617 -12.05 2.40 -21.56
C ASP A 617 -13.45 1.91 -21.10
N LYS A 618 -13.65 0.60 -20.94
CA LYS A 618 -14.93 -0.04 -20.59
C LYS A 618 -14.91 -0.80 -19.27
N PHE A 619 -13.75 -0.96 -18.65
CA PHE A 619 -13.56 -1.96 -17.60
C PHE A 619 -14.20 -1.56 -16.27
N ASP A 620 -14.15 -0.27 -15.93
CA ASP A 620 -14.64 0.23 -14.62
C ASP A 620 -16.12 0.69 -14.64
N LEU A 621 -16.85 0.38 -15.72
CA LEU A 621 -18.30 0.64 -15.84
C LEU A 621 -19.14 -0.64 -15.57
N GLY A 622 -18.56 -1.62 -14.88
CA GLY A 622 -19.18 -2.93 -14.64
C GLY A 622 -19.41 -3.78 -15.85
N VAL A 623 -18.84 -3.40 -16.99
CA VAL A 623 -18.90 -4.21 -18.19
C VAL A 623 -17.76 -5.22 -18.09
N LEU A 624 -18.11 -6.51 -18.06
CA LEU A 624 -17.15 -7.61 -18.12
C LEU A 624 -16.11 -7.37 -19.23
N PRO A 625 -14.82 -7.68 -19.00
CA PRO A 625 -13.80 -7.48 -20.01
C PRO A 625 -14.15 -8.20 -21.31
N PRO A 626 -13.69 -7.69 -22.46
CA PRO A 626 -13.69 -8.47 -23.68
C PRO A 626 -12.93 -9.78 -23.44
N THR A 627 -13.52 -10.90 -23.89
CA THR A 627 -13.03 -12.28 -23.71
C THR A 627 -11.69 -12.59 -24.36
N ALA A 628 -11.09 -11.65 -25.10
CA ALA A 628 -9.80 -11.80 -25.76
C ALA A 628 -8.71 -10.99 -25.03
N ALA A 629 -7.87 -11.69 -24.26
CA ALA A 629 -6.74 -11.11 -23.54
C ALA A 629 -5.55 -10.86 -24.48
N THR A 630 -5.26 -9.61 -24.79
CA THR A 630 -3.93 -9.16 -25.26
C THR A 630 -3.10 -8.55 -24.12
N PHE A 631 -3.47 -8.81 -22.87
CA PHE A 631 -2.84 -8.19 -21.70
C PHE A 631 -1.46 -8.78 -21.42
N ALA A 632 -0.50 -7.96 -21.03
CA ALA A 632 0.81 -8.40 -20.57
C ALA A 632 0.73 -8.98 -19.13
N PRO A 633 1.26 -10.19 -18.88
CA PRO A 633 1.27 -10.79 -17.55
C PRO A 633 2.29 -10.06 -16.67
N ALA A 634 1.99 -9.89 -15.40
CA ALA A 634 2.96 -9.38 -14.43
C ALA A 634 4.17 -10.35 -14.32
N PRO A 635 5.41 -9.84 -14.15
CA PRO A 635 5.78 -8.42 -14.15
C PRO A 635 5.67 -7.79 -15.54
N LEU A 636 5.11 -6.58 -15.62
CA LEU A 636 5.19 -5.80 -16.85
C LEU A 636 6.63 -5.43 -17.15
N THR A 637 6.99 -5.58 -18.42
CA THR A 637 8.28 -5.16 -18.95
C THR A 637 8.05 -4.17 -20.08
N LEU A 638 8.44 -2.93 -19.85
CA LEU A 638 8.44 -1.87 -20.86
C LEU A 638 9.89 -1.59 -21.25
N THR A 639 10.21 -1.66 -22.53
CA THR A 639 11.55 -1.33 -23.02
C THR A 639 11.59 0.05 -23.65
N LEU A 640 12.44 0.92 -23.11
CA LEU A 640 12.74 2.25 -23.63
C LEU A 640 14.06 2.18 -24.38
N THR A 641 14.07 2.55 -25.66
CA THR A 641 15.26 2.44 -26.51
C THR A 641 15.50 3.76 -27.21
N ALA A 642 16.68 4.35 -27.06
CA ALA A 642 17.11 5.44 -27.93
C ALA A 642 17.50 4.87 -29.29
N THR A 643 16.72 5.14 -30.32
CA THR A 643 16.90 4.55 -31.67
C THR A 643 17.70 5.44 -32.60
N PHE A 644 17.87 6.71 -32.22
CA PHE A 644 18.59 7.70 -32.99
C PHE A 644 19.85 8.11 -32.24
N GLY A 645 20.88 8.58 -32.95
CA GLY A 645 22.13 9.05 -32.34
C GLY A 645 23.04 9.79 -33.31
N ASP A 646 22.49 10.32 -34.40
CA ASP A 646 23.28 11.03 -35.40
C ASP A 646 23.70 12.41 -34.89
N ALA A 647 25.00 12.68 -34.94
CA ALA A 647 25.62 13.92 -34.48
C ALA A 647 25.25 15.14 -35.34
N GLU A 648 24.70 14.93 -36.53
CA GLU A 648 24.27 16.04 -37.39
C GLU A 648 22.96 16.71 -36.92
N ARG A 649 22.19 16.04 -36.05
CA ARG A 649 20.87 16.52 -35.60
C ARG A 649 20.73 16.73 -34.10
N LEU A 650 21.65 16.19 -33.31
CA LEU A 650 21.66 16.32 -31.85
C LEU A 650 22.95 16.98 -31.42
N ASN A 651 22.82 18.03 -30.60
CA ASN A 651 23.95 18.67 -29.95
C ASN A 651 24.28 18.01 -28.61
N PRO A 652 25.54 18.06 -28.16
CA PRO A 652 25.91 17.54 -26.84
C PRO A 652 25.15 18.25 -25.71
N GLY A 653 24.30 17.50 -24.99
CA GLY A 653 23.44 17.99 -23.92
C GLY A 653 21.95 18.02 -24.26
N ASP A 654 21.59 17.85 -25.54
CA ASP A 654 20.21 17.65 -25.97
C ASP A 654 19.66 16.37 -25.33
N ARG A 655 18.37 16.39 -24.98
CA ARG A 655 17.76 15.32 -24.20
C ARG A 655 16.34 15.00 -24.66
N TYR A 656 16.05 13.71 -24.74
CA TYR A 656 14.68 13.24 -24.84
C TYR A 656 14.12 13.04 -23.44
N VAL A 657 13.06 13.78 -23.12
CA VAL A 657 12.28 13.61 -21.90
C VAL A 657 11.10 12.71 -22.23
N VAL A 658 11.17 11.46 -21.77
CA VAL A 658 10.14 10.44 -21.95
C VAL A 658 9.30 10.39 -20.67
N THR A 659 8.06 10.84 -20.74
CA THR A 659 7.11 10.79 -19.63
C THR A 659 6.08 9.72 -19.89
N LEU A 660 6.06 8.71 -19.02
CA LEU A 660 5.04 7.67 -18.99
C LEU A 660 3.88 8.17 -18.14
N GLN A 661 2.72 8.37 -18.76
CA GLN A 661 1.53 8.91 -18.14
C GLN A 661 0.46 7.82 -18.09
N PRO A 662 0.35 7.05 -17.00
CA PRO A 662 -0.65 6.00 -16.92
C PRO A 662 -2.08 6.53 -17.04
N ARG A 663 -2.32 7.81 -16.70
CA ARG A 663 -3.68 8.38 -16.59
C ARG A 663 -4.51 7.61 -15.58
N PHE A 664 -3.94 7.45 -14.38
CA PHE A 664 -4.53 6.71 -13.27
C PHE A 664 -4.65 7.60 -12.05
N ARG A 665 -5.89 7.74 -11.56
CA ARG A 665 -6.17 8.45 -10.30
C ARG A 665 -6.82 7.49 -9.32
N ARG A 666 -6.11 7.18 -8.23
CA ARG A 666 -6.63 6.36 -7.13
C ARG A 666 -7.79 7.08 -6.44
N PHE A 667 -8.64 6.31 -5.77
CA PHE A 667 -9.56 6.86 -4.79
C PHE A 667 -8.87 6.89 -3.43
N ILE A 668 -8.35 8.05 -3.06
CA ILE A 668 -7.81 8.32 -1.73
C ILE A 668 -8.54 9.53 -1.15
N PHE A 669 -8.66 9.62 0.16
CA PHE A 669 -9.11 10.85 0.81
C PHE A 669 -8.48 10.98 2.19
N LYS A 670 -8.49 12.20 2.74
CA LYS A 670 -8.02 12.52 4.08
C LYS A 670 -9.10 13.23 4.86
N VAL A 671 -8.98 13.18 6.18
CA VAL A 671 -9.70 14.10 7.06
C VAL A 671 -8.91 15.40 7.14
N ASP A 672 -9.58 16.54 7.04
CA ASP A 672 -8.96 17.84 7.23
C ASP A 672 -8.61 18.05 8.72
N ALA A 673 -7.41 17.61 9.11
CA ALA A 673 -6.87 17.73 10.46
C ALA A 673 -5.95 18.95 10.64
N ASP A 674 -5.71 19.74 9.58
CA ASP A 674 -4.78 20.86 9.63
C ASP A 674 -5.48 22.23 9.58
N SER A 675 -6.75 22.30 9.17
CA SER A 675 -7.47 23.56 9.21
C SER A 675 -7.74 24.03 10.64
N ALA A 676 -7.44 25.31 10.91
CA ALA A 676 -7.71 25.94 12.20
C ALA A 676 -9.22 25.98 12.56
N SER A 677 -10.09 25.72 11.58
CA SER A 677 -11.54 25.60 11.75
C SER A 677 -12.03 24.19 12.06
N SER A 678 -11.20 23.15 11.88
CA SER A 678 -11.60 21.78 12.21
C SER A 678 -11.26 21.48 13.67
N ASN A 679 -12.24 21.00 14.43
CA ASN A 679 -11.97 20.36 15.74
C ASN A 679 -11.38 18.94 15.55
N LEU A 680 -10.72 18.69 14.42
CA LEU A 680 -10.26 17.37 13.98
C LEU A 680 -8.74 17.22 14.02
N ALA A 681 -8.02 18.19 14.59
CA ALA A 681 -6.56 18.21 14.59
C ALA A 681 -5.87 16.99 15.23
N ALA A 682 -6.58 16.29 16.11
CA ALA A 682 -6.10 15.06 16.74
C ALA A 682 -6.32 13.80 15.87
N TYR A 683 -7.18 13.86 14.84
CA TYR A 683 -7.57 12.72 13.99
C TYR A 683 -6.60 12.52 12.82
N ARG A 684 -5.35 12.16 13.14
CA ARG A 684 -4.25 12.01 12.16
C ARG A 684 -3.90 10.57 11.82
N LEU A 685 -4.06 9.63 12.76
CA LEU A 685 -3.70 8.22 12.58
C LEU A 685 -4.98 7.38 12.58
N PRO A 686 -5.58 7.10 11.42
CA PRO A 686 -6.71 6.19 11.35
C PRO A 686 -6.24 4.76 11.64
N GLY A 687 -7.08 3.99 12.30
CA GLY A 687 -6.86 2.59 12.69
C GLY A 687 -7.88 1.67 12.03
N THR A 688 -8.52 0.84 12.85
CA THR A 688 -9.52 -0.11 12.36
C THR A 688 -10.78 0.60 11.88
N VAL A 689 -11.46 -0.05 10.92
CA VAL A 689 -12.58 0.52 10.19
C VAL A 689 -13.67 -0.52 10.05
N VAL A 690 -14.91 -0.08 10.20
CA VAL A 690 -16.11 -0.82 9.80
C VAL A 690 -16.96 0.05 8.90
N ALA A 691 -17.76 -0.56 8.03
CA ALA A 691 -18.69 0.20 7.20
C ALA A 691 -20.01 -0.55 7.00
N THR A 692 -21.09 0.20 6.80
CA THR A 692 -22.42 -0.38 6.55
C THR A 692 -23.36 0.64 5.94
N ASN A 693 -24.45 0.14 5.37
CA ASN A 693 -25.58 0.98 5.01
C ASN A 693 -26.44 1.21 6.27
N VAL A 694 -26.84 2.47 6.48
CA VAL A 694 -27.70 2.85 7.60
C VAL A 694 -28.96 3.51 7.07
N GLY A 695 -30.11 2.97 7.47
CA GLY A 695 -31.42 3.30 6.90
C GLY A 695 -31.96 2.15 6.05
N THR A 696 -33.10 2.37 5.38
CA THR A 696 -33.78 1.35 4.58
C THR A 696 -34.07 1.85 3.16
N GLY A 697 -33.90 0.98 2.17
CA GLY A 697 -34.20 1.28 0.77
C GLY A 697 -33.30 2.38 0.19
N ASP A 698 -33.85 3.18 -0.71
CA ASP A 698 -33.12 4.24 -1.42
C ASP A 698 -32.65 5.39 -0.54
N ALA A 699 -33.14 5.46 0.71
CA ALA A 699 -32.74 6.46 1.71
C ALA A 699 -31.58 5.97 2.61
N ALA A 700 -31.02 4.79 2.35
CA ALA A 700 -29.89 4.29 3.12
C ALA A 700 -28.60 5.06 2.78
N SER A 701 -27.88 5.49 3.81
CA SER A 701 -26.58 6.13 3.69
C SER A 701 -25.45 5.11 3.82
N SER A 702 -24.43 5.19 2.96
CA SER A 702 -23.26 4.32 2.95
C SER A 702 -22.14 4.91 3.79
N LEU A 703 -21.94 4.37 4.98
CA LEU A 703 -21.12 5.02 6.01
C LEU A 703 -19.97 4.14 6.46
N ALA A 704 -18.82 4.77 6.68
CA ALA A 704 -17.67 4.18 7.33
C ALA A 704 -17.46 4.78 8.72
N TYR A 705 -17.06 3.96 9.68
CA TYR A 705 -16.70 4.34 11.03
C TYR A 705 -15.26 3.91 11.26
N ILE A 706 -14.37 4.89 11.43
CA ILE A 706 -12.93 4.68 11.54
C ILE A 706 -12.47 5.10 12.93
N ALA A 707 -11.83 4.19 13.65
CA ALA A 707 -11.18 4.50 14.90
C ALA A 707 -9.92 5.34 14.66
N TYR A 708 -9.69 6.36 15.48
CA TYR A 708 -8.47 7.15 15.46
C TYR A 708 -7.79 7.07 16.82
N PRO A 709 -6.84 6.14 17.00
CA PRO A 709 -6.02 6.09 18.20
C PRO A 709 -5.32 7.40 18.54
N SER A 710 -5.01 8.24 17.54
CA SER A 710 -4.39 9.55 17.79
C SER A 710 -5.32 10.60 18.40
N ALA A 711 -6.64 10.45 18.18
CA ALA A 711 -7.65 11.39 18.67
C ALA A 711 -8.45 10.84 19.85
N ASP A 712 -8.21 9.58 20.16
CA ASP A 712 -9.03 8.81 21.05
C ASP A 712 -10.52 8.94 20.70
N GLY A 713 -10.87 8.69 19.44
CA GLY A 713 -12.21 8.90 18.95
C GLY A 713 -12.57 8.10 17.71
N LEU A 714 -13.86 8.14 17.37
CA LEU A 714 -14.43 7.50 16.21
C LEU A 714 -14.88 8.57 15.21
N LEU A 715 -14.49 8.46 13.95
CA LEU A 715 -15.04 9.28 12.87
C LEU A 715 -16.02 8.49 12.04
N GLN A 716 -17.22 9.02 11.87
CA GLN A 716 -18.14 8.61 10.83
C GLN A 716 -17.87 9.42 9.57
N ILE A 717 -17.81 8.72 8.44
CA ILE A 717 -17.55 9.27 7.11
C ILE A 717 -18.70 8.85 6.18
N ALA A 718 -19.29 9.81 5.46
CA ALA A 718 -20.32 9.55 4.46
C ALA A 718 -19.71 9.28 3.08
N LEU A 719 -19.63 8.01 2.68
CA LEU A 719 -18.94 7.57 1.46
C LEU A 719 -19.65 8.09 0.20
N GLU A 720 -20.96 8.30 0.26
CA GLU A 720 -21.73 8.91 -0.83
C GLU A 720 -21.53 10.43 -1.00
N GLN A 721 -20.74 11.08 -0.13
CA GLN A 721 -20.57 12.54 -0.13
C GLN A 721 -19.11 12.99 -0.10
N ILE A 722 -18.17 12.17 0.39
CA ILE A 722 -16.75 12.52 0.40
C ILE A 722 -16.25 12.95 -0.99
N SER A 723 -15.28 13.87 -0.98
CA SER A 723 -14.50 14.20 -2.17
C SER A 723 -13.24 13.36 -2.19
N ASP A 724 -13.06 12.61 -3.26
CA ASP A 724 -11.81 11.91 -3.54
C ASP A 724 -10.67 12.91 -3.77
N ASN A 725 -9.46 12.45 -3.52
CA ASN A 725 -8.19 13.16 -3.65
C ASN A 725 -8.18 14.53 -2.93
N ALA A 726 -8.96 14.64 -1.85
CA ALA A 726 -9.13 15.87 -1.08
C ALA A 726 -9.15 15.61 0.44
N GLU A 727 -8.91 16.69 1.18
CA GLU A 727 -9.15 16.75 2.62
C GLU A 727 -10.63 17.06 2.88
N ASN A 728 -11.27 16.25 3.72
CA ASN A 728 -12.71 16.31 3.95
C ASN A 728 -13.01 16.77 5.38
N LEU A 729 -13.86 17.81 5.49
CA LEU A 729 -14.35 18.34 6.76
C LEU A 729 -15.87 18.17 6.92
N GLN A 730 -16.65 18.48 5.89
CA GLN A 730 -18.11 18.63 5.98
C GLN A 730 -18.87 17.29 6.12
N PHE A 731 -18.29 16.20 5.63
CA PHE A 731 -18.92 14.87 5.58
C PHE A 731 -18.34 13.90 6.60
N VAL A 732 -17.71 14.47 7.61
CA VAL A 732 -17.05 13.77 8.71
C VAL A 732 -17.75 14.20 10.00
N ARG A 733 -18.13 13.21 10.81
CA ARG A 733 -18.70 13.45 12.14
C ARG A 733 -17.87 12.74 13.18
N ALA A 734 -17.35 13.51 14.14
CA ALA A 734 -16.64 12.98 15.28
C ALA A 734 -17.61 12.49 16.36
N PHE A 735 -17.30 11.31 16.90
CA PHE A 735 -17.84 10.78 18.13
C PHE A 735 -16.67 10.64 19.10
N GLN A 736 -16.86 11.16 20.31
CA GLN A 736 -15.89 11.13 21.39
C GLN A 736 -16.51 10.44 22.58
#